data_AF-A0AAW2EXB0-F1
#
_entry.id   AF-A0AAW2EXB0-F1
#
_cell.length_a   1.000
_cell.length_b   1.000
_cell.length_c   1.000
_cell.angle_alpha   90.00
_cell.angle_beta   90.00
_cell.angle_gamma   90.00
#
_symmetry.space_group_name_H-M   'P 1'
#
loop_
_entity.id
_entity.type
_entity.pdbx_description
1 polymer ?
#
loop_
_entity_poly.entity_id
_entity_poly.type
_entity_poly.pdbx_seq_one_letter_code
_entity_poly.pdbx_strand_id
1 'polypeptide(L)'
;MLDSWNQSIFNEIKQRLQDAAMKLVRAERNGEAFDSQLVIGVRESYVNLCSNPTDKLQIYRENFEAAYIEATESFYWMKAPEYLSMHGVENYMRYADSKLREEEARAQKYLEPNTASMQRLTDCCVKVLVATFKPAILAECPQMIQHNQTDKLRLMLKLMDRVPDGVNPMLRNLEEHIASAGLADMMAAVDVITQDSEKYVERLLDLFHRFSTLVKEAFDDDPRFLTARDKAYKLVVNDATVFKLELPTRQGSGIGGASVLNNRPITNNNGLAESKCPELLANFCDMLLRKTPLSKKLTTDEIESKLKDVLLVLKYVQNKDVFMRYHKAHLTRRLILDTTTDSEKEENMVDMLREVGMPADFVNKLARMFQDIKVSQDLNQQFKEQCRAAIADSINIKILNAGAWARGSERVTVSLPLQLEDYIPEVEEFYKKKHSGRKLQWHHHMSNGTITFANKVGRFDIDVTTFQMAVLFAWNQRPNEKISYENLRLATELPDPELRRTLWSLCAFPKLKRQLLLVEPHAATPKDFANDTRFWVNQEFAIVKNGKMQKRGKINLIGRLQLSTERSREEDNQSIVQLRILRVQEAIIKILKMRKKITNAQLQTELVDILKNMFLPSKKMIKEQIEWLIEHKYIRRHDDDINTFVYMA
;
A
#
# COMPACT_ATOMS: atom_id res chain seq x y z
N MET A 1 -33.83 4.66 -70.80
CA MET A 1 -33.64 3.19 -70.87
C MET A 1 -33.76 2.56 -69.49
N LEU A 2 -33.04 3.05 -68.47
CA LEU A 2 -33.15 2.56 -67.08
C LEU A 2 -34.55 2.76 -66.46
N ASP A 3 -35.23 3.89 -66.72
CA ASP A 3 -36.59 4.11 -66.17
C ASP A 3 -37.64 3.16 -66.77
N SER A 4 -37.55 2.88 -68.09
CA SER A 4 -38.42 1.90 -68.75
C SER A 4 -38.12 0.47 -68.29
N TRP A 5 -36.85 0.13 -68.06
CA TRP A 5 -36.45 -1.15 -67.46
C TRP A 5 -36.99 -1.31 -66.03
N ASN A 6 -36.92 -0.23 -65.23
CA ASN A 6 -37.45 -0.22 -63.86
C ASN A 6 -38.97 -0.43 -63.86
N GLN A 7 -39.70 0.28 -64.71
CA GLN A 7 -41.17 0.23 -64.79
C GLN A 7 -41.71 -1.06 -65.40
N SER A 8 -41.12 -1.57 -66.48
CA SER A 8 -41.67 -2.70 -67.25
C SER A 8 -41.15 -4.07 -66.84
N ILE A 9 -39.96 -4.16 -66.22
CA ILE A 9 -39.31 -5.45 -65.95
C ILE A 9 -38.95 -5.58 -64.48
N PHE A 10 -38.11 -4.69 -63.97
CA PHE A 10 -37.56 -4.84 -62.62
C PHE A 10 -38.67 -4.78 -61.55
N ASN A 11 -39.62 -3.85 -61.62
CA ASN A 11 -40.70 -3.76 -60.63
C ASN A 11 -41.58 -5.01 -60.53
N GLU A 12 -41.77 -5.77 -61.62
CA GLU A 12 -42.57 -7.00 -61.62
C GLU A 12 -41.80 -8.21 -61.06
N ILE A 13 -40.47 -8.25 -61.24
CA ILE A 13 -39.64 -9.42 -60.86
C ILE A 13 -38.72 -9.18 -59.65
N LYS A 14 -38.62 -7.94 -59.14
CA LYS A 14 -37.65 -7.53 -58.10
C LYS A 14 -37.69 -8.40 -56.85
N GLN A 15 -38.89 -8.79 -56.40
CA GLN A 15 -39.07 -9.66 -55.23
C GLN A 15 -38.54 -11.07 -55.51
N ARG A 16 -38.86 -11.65 -56.67
CA ARG A 16 -38.36 -12.98 -57.06
C ARG A 16 -36.84 -13.00 -57.23
N LEU A 17 -36.26 -11.93 -57.78
CA LEU A 17 -34.81 -11.77 -57.92
C LEU A 17 -34.12 -11.63 -56.56
N GLN A 18 -34.70 -10.83 -55.67
CA GLN A 18 -34.22 -10.66 -54.30
C GLN A 18 -34.26 -11.97 -53.51
N ASP A 19 -35.39 -12.70 -53.55
CA ASP A 19 -35.52 -14.01 -52.91
C ASP A 19 -34.51 -15.02 -53.44
N ALA A 20 -34.29 -15.04 -54.77
CA ALA A 20 -33.28 -15.90 -55.39
C ALA A 20 -31.87 -15.54 -54.92
N ALA A 21 -31.54 -14.25 -54.86
CA ALA A 21 -30.25 -13.77 -54.35
C ALA A 21 -30.05 -14.17 -52.87
N MET A 22 -31.07 -14.02 -52.02
CA MET A 22 -30.99 -14.43 -50.60
C MET A 22 -30.86 -15.94 -50.44
N LYS A 23 -31.48 -16.75 -51.32
CA LYS A 23 -31.29 -18.21 -51.35
C LYS A 23 -29.86 -18.60 -51.71
N LEU A 24 -29.25 -17.93 -52.68
CA LEU A 24 -27.84 -18.15 -53.04
C LEU A 24 -26.91 -17.82 -51.87
N VAL A 25 -27.10 -16.65 -51.23
CA VAL A 25 -26.33 -16.27 -50.02
C VAL A 25 -26.50 -17.30 -48.90
N ARG A 26 -27.72 -17.82 -48.70
CA ARG A 26 -27.98 -18.89 -47.72
C ARG A 26 -27.27 -20.20 -48.08
N ALA A 27 -27.19 -20.57 -49.35
CA ALA A 27 -26.47 -21.74 -49.82
C ALA A 27 -24.96 -21.63 -49.53
N GLU A 28 -24.34 -20.46 -49.80
CA GLU A 28 -22.93 -20.21 -49.47
C GLU A 28 -22.65 -20.18 -47.97
N ARG A 29 -23.60 -19.73 -47.13
CA ARG A 29 -23.49 -19.86 -45.66
C ARG A 29 -23.45 -21.32 -45.20
N ASN A 30 -24.08 -22.23 -45.95
CA ASN A 30 -24.02 -23.67 -45.72
C ASN A 30 -22.80 -24.35 -46.38
N GLY A 31 -21.98 -23.60 -47.11
CA GLY A 31 -20.76 -24.09 -47.76
C GLY A 31 -20.91 -24.46 -49.25
N GLU A 32 -22.05 -24.16 -49.87
CA GLU A 32 -22.25 -24.40 -51.31
C GLU A 32 -21.62 -23.27 -52.16
N ALA A 33 -20.85 -23.63 -53.17
CA ALA A 33 -20.26 -22.65 -54.09
C ALA A 33 -21.26 -22.26 -55.19
N PHE A 34 -21.38 -20.96 -55.44
CA PHE A 34 -22.17 -20.43 -56.56
C PHE A 34 -21.47 -19.21 -57.19
N ASP A 35 -21.90 -18.82 -58.38
CA ASP A 35 -21.36 -17.63 -59.05
C ASP A 35 -21.81 -16.34 -58.34
N SER A 36 -20.85 -15.70 -57.70
CA SER A 36 -21.04 -14.48 -56.92
C SER A 36 -21.56 -13.30 -57.73
N GLN A 37 -21.33 -13.31 -59.06
CA GLN A 37 -21.83 -12.26 -59.96
C GLN A 37 -23.36 -12.21 -59.99
N LEU A 38 -24.05 -13.32 -59.69
CA LEU A 38 -25.51 -13.37 -59.65
C LEU A 38 -26.08 -12.48 -58.54
N VAL A 39 -25.45 -12.48 -57.36
CA VAL A 39 -25.88 -11.64 -56.22
C VAL A 39 -25.43 -10.20 -56.42
N ILE A 40 -24.19 -10.00 -56.91
CA ILE A 40 -23.63 -8.68 -57.22
C ILE A 40 -24.47 -7.96 -58.28
N GLY A 41 -24.88 -8.64 -59.34
CA GLY A 41 -25.71 -8.05 -60.40
C GLY A 41 -27.12 -7.65 -59.93
N VAL A 42 -27.71 -8.43 -59.01
CA VAL A 42 -28.99 -8.06 -58.37
C VAL A 42 -28.80 -6.81 -57.49
N ARG A 43 -27.75 -6.76 -56.66
CA ARG A 43 -27.40 -5.56 -55.87
C ARG A 43 -27.23 -4.33 -56.76
N GLU A 44 -26.43 -4.43 -57.82
CA GLU A 44 -26.18 -3.32 -58.76
C GLU A 44 -27.46 -2.84 -59.44
N SER A 45 -28.40 -3.73 -59.73
CA SER A 45 -29.72 -3.34 -60.24
C SER A 45 -30.48 -2.48 -59.22
N TYR A 46 -30.46 -2.83 -57.94
CA TYR A 46 -31.09 -2.04 -56.87
C TYR A 46 -30.41 -0.68 -56.63
N VAL A 47 -29.10 -0.57 -56.86
CA VAL A 47 -28.35 0.69 -56.74
C VAL A 47 -28.56 1.60 -57.97
N ASN A 48 -28.41 1.04 -59.18
CA ASN A 48 -28.44 1.80 -60.43
C ASN A 48 -29.84 2.24 -60.87
N LEU A 49 -30.90 1.55 -60.42
CA LEU A 49 -32.30 1.87 -60.75
C LEU A 49 -32.96 2.84 -59.75
N CYS A 50 -32.19 3.41 -58.82
CA CYS A 50 -32.69 4.44 -57.91
C CYS A 50 -32.85 5.78 -58.62
N SER A 51 -34.11 6.18 -58.86
CA SER A 51 -34.44 7.46 -59.54
C SER A 51 -34.42 8.68 -58.60
N ASN A 52 -34.07 8.53 -57.30
CA ASN A 52 -34.05 9.64 -56.36
C ASN A 52 -32.75 10.48 -56.51
N PRO A 53 -32.83 11.77 -56.91
CA PRO A 53 -31.65 12.61 -57.13
C PRO A 53 -30.96 13.05 -55.83
N THR A 54 -31.64 12.98 -54.67
CA THR A 54 -31.10 13.38 -53.36
C THR A 54 -30.45 12.23 -52.60
N ASP A 55 -30.94 11.00 -52.79
CA ASP A 55 -30.40 9.80 -52.16
C ASP A 55 -30.41 8.61 -53.13
N LYS A 56 -29.28 8.39 -53.79
CA LYS A 56 -29.09 7.33 -54.78
C LYS A 56 -29.12 5.91 -54.18
N LEU A 57 -29.10 5.76 -52.85
CA LEU A 57 -29.10 4.45 -52.18
C LEU A 57 -30.44 4.11 -51.52
N GLN A 58 -31.46 4.97 -51.60
CA GLN A 58 -32.73 4.75 -50.91
C GLN A 58 -33.36 3.38 -51.22
N ILE A 59 -33.56 3.08 -52.51
CA ILE A 59 -34.19 1.82 -52.96
C ILE A 59 -33.36 0.59 -52.58
N TYR A 60 -32.03 0.70 -52.66
CA TYR A 60 -31.11 -0.35 -52.20
C TYR A 60 -31.26 -0.61 -50.70
N ARG A 61 -31.30 0.44 -49.87
CA ARG A 61 -31.39 0.34 -48.41
C ARG A 61 -32.73 -0.25 -47.96
N GLU A 62 -33.83 0.19 -48.55
CA GLU A 62 -35.19 -0.23 -48.19
C GLU A 62 -35.52 -1.65 -48.66
N ASN A 63 -34.83 -2.18 -49.67
CA ASN A 63 -35.13 -3.48 -50.27
C ASN A 63 -33.97 -4.47 -50.08
N PHE A 64 -32.94 -4.41 -50.94
CA PHE A 64 -31.88 -5.41 -50.98
C PHE A 64 -31.12 -5.50 -49.66
N GLU A 65 -30.70 -4.36 -49.11
CA GLU A 65 -29.95 -4.35 -47.85
C GLU A 65 -30.81 -4.81 -46.67
N ALA A 66 -32.06 -4.31 -46.57
CA ALA A 66 -32.99 -4.71 -45.52
C ALA A 66 -33.22 -6.24 -45.54
N ALA A 67 -33.50 -6.82 -46.71
CA ALA A 67 -33.69 -8.26 -46.82
C ALA A 67 -32.38 -9.05 -46.63
N TYR A 68 -31.23 -8.51 -47.02
CA TYR A 68 -29.95 -9.15 -46.75
C TYR A 68 -29.73 -9.27 -45.24
N ILE A 69 -29.95 -8.18 -44.50
CA ILE A 69 -29.82 -8.15 -43.04
C ILE A 69 -30.86 -9.07 -42.39
N GLU A 70 -32.12 -9.02 -42.80
CA GLU A 70 -33.20 -9.88 -42.28
C GLU A 70 -32.93 -11.37 -42.53
N ALA A 71 -32.45 -11.72 -43.74
CA ALA A 71 -32.06 -13.09 -44.05
C ALA A 71 -30.86 -13.56 -43.22
N THR A 72 -29.93 -12.66 -42.90
CA THR A 72 -28.79 -12.91 -42.02
C THR A 72 -29.24 -13.14 -40.58
N GLU A 73 -30.09 -12.25 -40.05
CA GLU A 73 -30.69 -12.38 -38.71
C GLU A 73 -31.44 -13.71 -38.59
N SER A 74 -32.34 -13.99 -39.53
CA SER A 74 -33.15 -15.22 -39.54
C SER A 74 -32.31 -16.50 -39.60
N PHE A 75 -31.22 -16.49 -40.38
CA PHE A 75 -30.31 -17.64 -40.49
C PHE A 75 -29.63 -17.94 -39.16
N TYR A 76 -29.01 -16.92 -38.55
CA TYR A 76 -28.29 -17.11 -37.30
C TYR A 76 -29.20 -17.26 -36.09
N TRP A 77 -30.41 -16.70 -36.11
CA TRP A 77 -31.41 -16.89 -35.08
C TRP A 77 -31.78 -18.37 -34.89
N MET A 78 -31.83 -19.13 -35.99
CA MET A 78 -32.08 -20.58 -35.95
C MET A 78 -30.81 -21.37 -35.61
N LYS A 79 -29.67 -21.05 -36.24
CA LYS A 79 -28.44 -21.86 -36.16
C LYS A 79 -27.64 -21.65 -34.88
N ALA A 80 -27.63 -20.44 -34.33
CA ALA A 80 -26.81 -20.13 -33.17
C ALA A 80 -27.24 -20.86 -31.88
N PRO A 81 -28.53 -20.93 -31.50
CA PRO A 81 -28.96 -21.71 -30.33
C PRO A 81 -28.68 -23.20 -30.49
N GLU A 82 -28.92 -23.76 -31.69
CA GLU A 82 -28.65 -25.16 -32.03
C GLU A 82 -27.18 -25.50 -31.77
N TYR A 83 -26.27 -24.70 -32.32
CA TYR A 83 -24.82 -24.89 -32.15
C TYR A 83 -24.38 -24.78 -30.69
N LEU A 84 -24.87 -23.76 -29.96
CA LEU A 84 -24.52 -23.57 -28.56
C LEU A 84 -24.94 -24.77 -27.70
N SER A 85 -26.16 -25.29 -27.92
CA SER A 85 -26.69 -26.43 -27.15
C SER A 85 -25.91 -27.73 -27.38
N MET A 86 -25.42 -27.95 -28.60
CA MET A 86 -24.71 -29.17 -28.97
C MET A 86 -23.22 -29.15 -28.59
N HIS A 87 -22.57 -27.99 -28.66
CA HIS A 87 -21.11 -27.89 -28.58
C HIS A 87 -20.59 -27.12 -27.35
N GLY A 88 -21.49 -26.50 -26.58
CA GLY A 88 -21.15 -25.70 -25.40
C GLY A 88 -20.59 -24.31 -25.72
N VAL A 89 -20.43 -23.51 -24.67
CA VAL A 89 -20.08 -22.08 -24.76
C VAL A 89 -18.71 -21.85 -25.39
N GLU A 90 -17.71 -22.66 -25.05
CA GLU A 90 -16.34 -22.45 -25.53
C GLU A 90 -16.22 -22.60 -27.06
N ASN A 91 -16.80 -23.66 -27.60
CA ASN A 91 -16.84 -23.89 -29.05
C ASN A 91 -17.75 -22.86 -29.73
N TYR A 92 -18.84 -22.47 -29.08
CA TYR A 92 -19.72 -21.42 -29.57
C TYR A 92 -19.00 -20.08 -29.75
N MET A 93 -18.13 -19.67 -28.82
CA MET A 93 -17.35 -18.44 -28.97
C MET A 93 -16.46 -18.47 -30.22
N ARG A 94 -15.80 -19.60 -30.49
CA ARG A 94 -14.98 -19.78 -31.71
C ARG A 94 -15.85 -19.74 -32.97
N TYR A 95 -17.01 -20.39 -32.90
CA TYR A 95 -18.01 -20.36 -33.97
C TYR A 95 -18.49 -18.92 -34.25
N ALA A 96 -18.88 -18.18 -33.22
CA ALA A 96 -19.33 -16.80 -33.35
C ALA A 96 -18.25 -15.90 -33.95
N ASP A 97 -16.99 -15.97 -33.48
CA ASP A 97 -15.88 -15.19 -34.05
C ASP A 97 -15.58 -15.56 -35.51
N SER A 98 -15.64 -16.85 -35.87
CA SER A 98 -15.50 -17.29 -37.26
C SER A 98 -16.63 -16.74 -38.13
N LYS A 99 -17.89 -16.87 -37.68
CA LYS A 99 -19.05 -16.43 -38.44
C LYS A 99 -19.13 -14.92 -38.60
N LEU A 100 -18.71 -14.15 -37.59
CA LEU A 100 -18.56 -12.70 -37.73
C LEU A 100 -17.55 -12.33 -38.82
N ARG A 101 -16.39 -12.99 -38.87
CA ARG A 101 -15.37 -12.74 -39.91
C ARG A 101 -15.84 -13.15 -41.30
N GLU A 102 -16.52 -14.29 -41.41
CA GLU A 102 -17.09 -14.74 -42.68
C GLU A 102 -18.17 -13.76 -43.19
N GLU A 103 -19.07 -13.29 -42.32
CA GLU A 103 -20.09 -12.32 -42.72
C GLU A 103 -19.49 -10.96 -43.06
N GLU A 104 -18.44 -10.52 -42.38
CA GLU A 104 -17.72 -9.30 -42.76
C GLU A 104 -17.10 -9.42 -44.17
N ALA A 105 -16.51 -10.57 -44.50
CA ALA A 105 -16.00 -10.84 -45.85
C ALA A 105 -17.13 -10.94 -46.91
N ARG A 106 -18.26 -11.58 -46.56
CA ARG A 106 -19.45 -11.63 -47.45
C ARG A 106 -20.05 -10.26 -47.67
N ALA A 107 -20.07 -9.41 -46.64
CA ALA A 107 -20.58 -8.06 -46.71
C ALA A 107 -19.74 -7.18 -47.64
N GLN A 108 -18.40 -7.26 -47.52
CA GLN A 108 -17.49 -6.57 -48.44
C GLN A 108 -17.70 -6.98 -49.90
N LYS A 109 -18.15 -8.22 -50.13
CA LYS A 109 -18.40 -8.79 -51.46
C LYS A 109 -19.78 -8.45 -52.04
N TYR A 110 -20.83 -8.48 -51.21
CA TYR A 110 -22.22 -8.42 -51.68
C TYR A 110 -22.99 -7.16 -51.30
N LEU A 111 -22.60 -6.44 -50.26
CA LEU A 111 -23.20 -5.15 -49.96
C LEU A 111 -22.53 -4.05 -50.79
N GLU A 112 -23.20 -2.92 -50.90
CA GLU A 112 -22.60 -1.71 -51.45
C GLU A 112 -21.46 -1.26 -50.53
N PRO A 113 -20.26 -0.92 -51.06
CA PRO A 113 -19.08 -0.53 -50.26
C PRO A 113 -19.26 0.85 -49.62
N ASN A 114 -20.14 0.92 -48.63
CA ASN A 114 -20.38 2.08 -47.81
C ASN A 114 -20.30 1.69 -46.32
N THR A 115 -19.74 2.58 -45.50
CA THR A 115 -19.49 2.30 -44.09
C THR A 115 -20.79 2.05 -43.29
N ALA A 116 -21.90 2.68 -43.67
CA ALA A 116 -23.16 2.59 -42.94
C ALA A 116 -23.88 1.25 -43.11
N SER A 117 -23.81 0.63 -44.29
CA SER A 117 -24.39 -0.68 -44.59
C SER A 117 -23.56 -1.80 -43.98
N MET A 118 -22.23 -1.67 -44.05
CA MET A 118 -21.31 -2.56 -43.36
C MET A 118 -21.56 -2.56 -41.85
N GLN A 119 -21.66 -1.38 -41.24
CA GLN A 119 -21.93 -1.27 -39.80
C GLN A 119 -23.29 -1.87 -39.42
N ARG A 120 -24.36 -1.60 -40.20
CA ARG A 120 -25.70 -2.16 -39.92
C ARG A 120 -25.71 -3.68 -39.94
N LEU A 121 -25.02 -4.31 -40.89
CA LEU A 121 -24.88 -5.76 -40.90
C LEU A 121 -24.04 -6.25 -39.71
N THR A 122 -22.91 -5.61 -39.43
CA THR A 122 -22.06 -5.98 -38.29
C THR A 122 -22.84 -5.91 -36.98
N ASP A 123 -23.61 -4.85 -36.76
CA ASP A 123 -24.46 -4.67 -35.57
C ASP A 123 -25.52 -5.78 -35.47
N CYS A 124 -26.16 -6.13 -36.60
CA CYS A 124 -27.10 -7.24 -36.67
C CYS A 124 -26.44 -8.58 -36.33
N CYS A 125 -25.30 -8.89 -36.93
CA CYS A 125 -24.57 -10.12 -36.67
C CYS A 125 -24.11 -10.19 -35.21
N VAL A 126 -23.58 -9.09 -34.65
CA VAL A 126 -23.19 -9.02 -33.24
C VAL A 126 -24.40 -9.19 -32.32
N LYS A 127 -25.55 -8.60 -32.64
CA LYS A 127 -26.79 -8.76 -31.87
C LYS A 127 -27.20 -10.23 -31.79
N VAL A 128 -27.24 -10.91 -32.94
CA VAL A 128 -27.77 -12.29 -33.04
C VAL A 128 -26.76 -13.33 -32.59
N LEU A 129 -25.47 -13.17 -32.91
CA LEU A 129 -24.41 -14.15 -32.58
C LEU A 129 -23.74 -13.91 -31.22
N VAL A 130 -23.84 -12.71 -30.65
CA VAL A 130 -23.10 -12.38 -29.42
C VAL A 130 -24.01 -11.80 -28.36
N ALA A 131 -24.72 -10.71 -28.63
CA ALA A 131 -25.49 -9.99 -27.61
C ALA A 131 -26.62 -10.86 -27.01
N THR A 132 -27.29 -11.66 -27.85
CA THR A 132 -28.35 -12.60 -27.42
C THR A 132 -27.81 -13.67 -26.46
N PHE A 133 -26.58 -14.13 -26.66
CA PHE A 133 -25.94 -15.19 -25.87
C PHE A 133 -24.97 -14.66 -24.82
N LYS A 134 -24.87 -13.33 -24.67
CA LYS A 134 -24.00 -12.66 -23.69
C LYS A 134 -24.12 -13.25 -22.28
N PRO A 135 -25.32 -13.50 -21.70
CA PRO A 135 -25.42 -14.07 -20.36
C PRO A 135 -24.78 -15.44 -20.23
N ALA A 136 -24.96 -16.32 -21.23
CA ALA A 136 -24.38 -17.66 -21.24
C ALA A 136 -22.85 -17.61 -21.39
N ILE A 137 -22.34 -16.73 -22.26
CA ILE A 137 -20.89 -16.55 -22.43
C ILE A 137 -20.24 -16.02 -21.15
N LEU A 138 -20.84 -15.01 -20.53
CA LEU A 138 -20.29 -14.38 -19.33
C LEU A 138 -20.38 -15.26 -18.07
N ALA A 139 -21.29 -16.24 -18.04
CA ALA A 139 -21.40 -17.20 -16.92
C ALA A 139 -20.13 -18.06 -16.77
N GLU A 140 -19.42 -18.32 -17.87
CA GLU A 140 -18.16 -19.09 -17.86
C GLU A 140 -16.94 -18.25 -17.47
N CYS A 141 -17.06 -16.91 -17.49
CA CYS A 141 -15.96 -15.99 -17.26
C CYS A 141 -15.25 -16.19 -15.90
N PRO A 142 -15.96 -16.34 -14.75
CA PRO A 142 -15.30 -16.57 -13.46
C PRO A 142 -14.44 -17.84 -13.43
N GLN A 143 -14.93 -18.95 -14.01
CA GLN A 143 -14.18 -20.22 -14.06
C GLN A 143 -12.96 -20.11 -14.97
N MET A 144 -13.10 -19.45 -16.12
CA MET A 144 -11.98 -19.20 -17.03
C MET A 144 -10.87 -18.35 -16.39
N ILE A 145 -11.24 -17.34 -15.60
CA ILE A 145 -10.31 -16.53 -14.80
C ILE A 145 -9.61 -17.40 -13.75
N GLN A 146 -10.37 -18.17 -12.96
CA GLN A 146 -9.82 -19.00 -11.88
C GLN A 146 -8.84 -20.07 -12.39
N HIS A 147 -9.10 -20.63 -13.57
CA HIS A 147 -8.26 -21.67 -14.18
C HIS A 147 -7.17 -21.11 -15.12
N ASN A 148 -6.97 -19.79 -15.17
CA ASN A 148 -6.00 -19.12 -16.05
C ASN A 148 -6.14 -19.53 -17.53
N GLN A 149 -7.37 -19.65 -18.04
CA GLN A 149 -7.64 -20.00 -19.43
C GLN A 149 -7.53 -18.77 -20.35
N THR A 150 -6.32 -18.23 -20.47
CA THR A 150 -6.00 -16.93 -21.10
C THR A 150 -6.45 -16.84 -22.56
N ASP A 151 -6.26 -17.89 -23.36
CA ASP A 151 -6.71 -17.93 -24.76
C ASP A 151 -8.23 -17.77 -24.90
N LYS A 152 -8.99 -18.38 -24.00
CA LYS A 152 -10.46 -18.33 -24.00
C LYS A 152 -10.95 -16.97 -23.54
N LEU A 153 -10.29 -16.38 -22.54
CA LEU A 153 -10.59 -15.03 -22.06
C LEU A 153 -10.29 -13.97 -23.11
N ARG A 154 -9.21 -14.13 -23.89
CA ARG A 154 -8.88 -13.25 -25.02
C ARG A 154 -9.96 -13.29 -26.10
N LEU A 155 -10.44 -14.48 -26.43
CA LEU A 155 -11.56 -14.65 -27.37
C LEU A 155 -12.86 -14.03 -26.82
N MET A 156 -13.15 -14.27 -25.54
CA MET A 156 -14.32 -13.69 -24.87
C MET A 156 -14.26 -12.16 -24.89
N LEU A 157 -13.11 -11.56 -24.59
CA LEU A 157 -12.91 -10.11 -24.65
C LEU A 157 -13.17 -9.59 -26.06
N LYS A 158 -12.60 -10.23 -27.10
CA LYS A 158 -12.81 -9.85 -28.49
C LYS A 158 -14.28 -9.84 -28.91
N LEU A 159 -15.08 -10.79 -28.41
CA LEU A 159 -16.52 -10.84 -28.67
C LEU A 159 -17.29 -9.80 -27.84
N MET A 160 -16.99 -9.68 -26.55
CA MET A 160 -17.69 -8.79 -25.63
C MET A 160 -17.39 -7.31 -25.89
N ASP A 161 -16.23 -6.98 -26.46
CA ASP A 161 -15.88 -5.61 -26.85
C ASP A 161 -16.75 -5.09 -28.00
N ARG A 162 -17.33 -6.00 -28.80
CA ARG A 162 -18.30 -5.65 -29.86
C ARG A 162 -19.70 -5.35 -29.31
N VAL A 163 -20.00 -5.70 -28.05
CA VAL A 163 -21.33 -5.55 -27.46
C VAL A 163 -21.32 -4.39 -26.46
N PRO A 164 -22.29 -3.46 -26.52
CA PRO A 164 -22.44 -2.42 -25.49
C PRO A 164 -22.54 -3.03 -24.08
N ASP A 165 -21.72 -2.51 -23.16
CA ASP A 165 -21.59 -3.00 -21.79
C ASP A 165 -21.21 -4.49 -21.67
N GLY A 166 -20.68 -5.12 -22.71
CA GLY A 166 -20.27 -6.53 -22.71
C GLY A 166 -19.06 -6.81 -21.81
N VAL A 167 -18.13 -5.85 -21.72
CA VAL A 167 -16.88 -5.98 -20.97
C VAL A 167 -17.06 -5.72 -19.47
N ASN A 168 -18.06 -4.92 -19.07
CA ASN A 168 -18.26 -4.53 -17.67
C ASN A 168 -18.40 -5.72 -16.69
N PRO A 169 -19.14 -6.79 -17.02
CA PRO A 169 -19.19 -7.99 -16.17
C PRO A 169 -17.84 -8.71 -16.07
N MET A 170 -17.05 -8.74 -17.14
CA MET A 170 -15.71 -9.35 -17.11
C MET A 170 -14.77 -8.60 -16.16
N LEU A 171 -14.84 -7.26 -16.15
CA LEU A 171 -14.10 -6.43 -15.20
C LEU A 171 -14.48 -6.75 -13.76
N ARG A 172 -15.78 -6.85 -13.46
CA ARG A 172 -16.28 -7.23 -12.13
C ARG A 172 -15.81 -8.62 -11.71
N ASN A 173 -15.90 -9.61 -12.60
CA ASN A 173 -15.45 -10.97 -12.31
C ASN A 173 -13.93 -11.01 -12.01
N LEU A 174 -13.12 -10.24 -12.74
CA LEU A 174 -11.70 -10.12 -12.45
C LEU A 174 -11.46 -9.44 -11.09
N GLU A 175 -12.16 -8.34 -10.80
CA GLU A 175 -12.03 -7.63 -9.52
C GLU A 175 -12.37 -8.55 -8.34
N GLU A 176 -13.50 -9.26 -8.44
CA GLU A 176 -13.96 -10.20 -7.42
C GLU A 176 -12.98 -11.35 -7.22
N HIS A 177 -12.49 -11.95 -8.31
CA HIS A 177 -11.52 -13.03 -8.23
C HIS A 177 -10.20 -12.60 -7.57
N ILE A 178 -9.66 -11.44 -7.96
CA ILE A 178 -8.42 -10.90 -7.38
C ILE A 178 -8.61 -10.62 -5.89
N ALA A 179 -9.73 -10.00 -5.51
CA ALA A 179 -10.03 -9.71 -4.11
C ALA A 179 -10.21 -11.00 -3.29
N SER A 180 -11.01 -11.95 -3.76
CA SER A 180 -11.31 -13.19 -3.03
C SER A 180 -10.08 -14.08 -2.92
N ALA A 181 -9.36 -14.31 -4.03
CA ALA A 181 -8.17 -15.15 -4.04
C ALA A 181 -7.02 -14.49 -3.27
N GLY A 182 -6.86 -13.16 -3.40
CA GLY A 182 -5.87 -12.41 -2.64
C GLY A 182 -6.10 -12.49 -1.13
N LEU A 183 -7.34 -12.27 -0.67
CA LEU A 183 -7.67 -12.39 0.75
C LEU A 183 -7.52 -13.83 1.25
N ALA A 184 -7.95 -14.83 0.48
CA ALA A 184 -7.77 -16.23 0.83
C ALA A 184 -6.29 -16.61 0.96
N ASP A 185 -5.44 -16.20 0.00
CA ASP A 185 -4.00 -16.44 0.02
C ASP A 185 -3.34 -15.78 1.24
N MET A 186 -3.74 -14.54 1.58
CA MET A 186 -3.26 -13.86 2.77
C MET A 186 -3.71 -14.55 4.06
N MET A 187 -4.98 -14.98 4.15
CA MET A 187 -5.56 -15.64 5.32
C MET A 187 -4.94 -17.01 5.58
N ALA A 188 -4.70 -17.80 4.53
CA ALA A 188 -4.10 -19.13 4.64
C ALA A 188 -2.67 -19.09 5.21
N ALA A 189 -1.99 -17.95 5.08
CA ALA A 189 -0.61 -17.77 5.53
C ALA A 189 -0.49 -16.92 6.82
N VAL A 190 -1.60 -16.59 7.50
CA VAL A 190 -1.62 -15.71 8.68
C VAL A 190 -0.64 -16.16 9.77
N ASP A 191 -0.59 -17.44 10.12
CA ASP A 191 0.26 -17.95 11.20
C ASP A 191 1.76 -17.79 10.91
N VAL A 192 2.14 -17.89 9.65
CA VAL A 192 3.53 -17.73 9.19
C VAL A 192 3.90 -16.25 9.06
N ILE A 193 2.93 -15.43 8.65
CA ILE A 193 3.12 -14.02 8.35
C ILE A 193 3.13 -13.15 9.61
N THR A 194 2.37 -13.50 10.66
CA THR A 194 2.35 -12.74 11.93
C THR A 194 3.72 -12.58 12.58
N GLN A 195 4.66 -13.48 12.28
CA GLN A 195 6.00 -13.50 12.85
C GLN A 195 7.07 -13.01 11.86
N ASP A 196 6.72 -12.81 10.59
CA ASP A 196 7.67 -12.58 9.50
C ASP A 196 7.15 -11.58 8.45
N SER A 197 7.59 -10.32 8.59
CA SER A 197 7.22 -9.24 7.67
C SER A 197 7.73 -9.44 6.25
N GLU A 198 8.83 -10.19 6.05
CA GLU A 198 9.38 -10.48 4.72
C GLU A 198 8.38 -11.31 3.91
N LYS A 199 7.91 -12.42 4.50
CA LYS A 199 6.94 -13.31 3.84
C LYS A 199 5.63 -12.61 3.52
N TYR A 200 5.19 -11.67 4.36
CA TYR A 200 3.99 -10.89 4.05
C TYR A 200 4.14 -10.13 2.73
N VAL A 201 5.23 -9.37 2.63
CA VAL A 201 5.47 -8.48 1.51
C VAL A 201 5.72 -9.28 0.24
N GLU A 202 6.49 -10.37 0.32
CA GLU A 202 6.71 -11.27 -0.82
C GLU A 202 5.39 -11.87 -1.34
N ARG A 203 4.46 -12.24 -0.46
CA ARG A 203 3.15 -12.75 -0.89
C ARG A 203 2.30 -11.68 -1.58
N LEU A 204 2.34 -10.44 -1.12
CA LEU A 204 1.65 -9.34 -1.79
C LEU A 204 2.26 -9.08 -3.17
N LEU A 205 3.58 -9.18 -3.31
CA LEU A 205 4.27 -9.04 -4.60
C LEU A 205 3.94 -10.19 -5.55
N ASP A 206 4.02 -11.44 -5.08
CA ASP A 206 3.63 -12.62 -5.84
C ASP A 206 2.20 -12.49 -6.37
N LEU A 207 1.28 -12.01 -5.52
CA LEU A 207 -0.11 -11.76 -5.89
C LEU A 207 -0.22 -10.72 -7.00
N PHE A 208 0.51 -9.60 -6.88
CA PHE A 208 0.52 -8.55 -7.90
C PHE A 208 1.07 -9.06 -9.23
N HIS A 209 2.19 -9.79 -9.21
CA HIS A 209 2.81 -10.34 -10.40
C HIS A 209 1.91 -11.39 -11.06
N ARG A 210 1.34 -12.31 -10.28
CA ARG A 210 0.41 -13.35 -10.77
C ARG A 210 -0.74 -12.73 -11.57
N PHE A 211 -1.42 -11.72 -11.00
CA PHE A 211 -2.55 -11.09 -11.68
C PHE A 211 -2.15 -10.11 -12.76
N SER A 212 -0.94 -9.54 -12.71
CA SER A 212 -0.40 -8.76 -13.82
C SER A 212 -0.11 -9.64 -15.03
N THR A 213 0.47 -10.83 -14.83
CA THR A 213 0.66 -11.82 -15.89
C THR A 213 -0.67 -12.28 -16.46
N LEU A 214 -1.67 -12.55 -15.61
CA LEU A 214 -3.02 -12.90 -16.06
C LEU A 214 -3.61 -11.80 -16.96
N VAL A 215 -3.54 -10.53 -16.55
CA VAL A 215 -4.08 -9.42 -17.35
C VAL A 215 -3.34 -9.26 -18.67
N LYS A 216 -2.01 -9.39 -18.66
CA LYS A 216 -1.19 -9.34 -19.87
C LYS A 216 -1.55 -10.45 -20.85
N GLU A 217 -1.67 -11.68 -20.38
CA GLU A 217 -1.89 -12.85 -21.23
C GLU A 217 -3.36 -12.98 -21.69
N ALA A 218 -4.33 -12.74 -20.79
CA ALA A 218 -5.75 -12.88 -21.08
C ALA A 218 -6.37 -11.66 -21.77
N PHE A 219 -5.88 -10.45 -21.45
CA PHE A 219 -6.52 -9.19 -21.85
C PHE A 219 -5.55 -8.23 -22.56
N ASP A 220 -4.34 -8.67 -22.92
CA ASP A 220 -3.37 -7.90 -23.72
C ASP A 220 -3.00 -6.54 -23.11
N ASP A 221 -2.92 -6.49 -21.77
CA ASP A 221 -2.71 -5.25 -21.01
C ASP A 221 -3.76 -4.16 -21.30
N ASP A 222 -5.01 -4.55 -21.60
CA ASP A 222 -6.13 -3.61 -21.77
C ASP A 222 -6.24 -2.67 -20.54
N PRO A 223 -6.23 -1.35 -20.74
CA PRO A 223 -6.25 -0.37 -19.64
C PRO A 223 -7.42 -0.52 -18.67
N ARG A 224 -8.57 -1.02 -19.13
CA ARG A 224 -9.76 -1.27 -18.30
C ARG A 224 -9.48 -2.40 -17.31
N PHE A 225 -8.83 -3.47 -17.76
CA PHE A 225 -8.47 -4.62 -16.93
C PHE A 225 -7.28 -4.32 -16.01
N LEU A 226 -6.32 -3.50 -16.45
CA LEU A 226 -5.26 -2.98 -15.56
C LEU A 226 -5.87 -2.16 -14.41
N THR A 227 -6.84 -1.29 -14.72
CA THR A 227 -7.57 -0.50 -13.70
C THR A 227 -8.35 -1.38 -12.74
N ALA A 228 -9.03 -2.43 -13.25
CA ALA A 228 -9.74 -3.42 -12.45
C ALA A 228 -8.78 -4.17 -11.50
N ARG A 229 -7.64 -4.64 -12.01
CA ARG A 229 -6.58 -5.26 -11.19
C ARG A 229 -6.11 -4.32 -10.09
N ASP A 230 -5.79 -3.08 -10.42
CA ASP A 230 -5.26 -2.08 -9.48
C ASP A 230 -6.26 -1.77 -8.37
N LYS A 231 -7.55 -1.65 -8.75
CA LYS A 231 -8.65 -1.45 -7.80
C LYS A 231 -8.80 -2.64 -6.85
N ALA A 232 -8.80 -3.87 -7.38
CA ALA A 232 -8.94 -5.07 -6.56
C ALA A 232 -7.71 -5.33 -5.68
N TYR A 233 -6.51 -5.13 -6.20
CA TYR A 233 -5.27 -5.25 -5.44
C TYR A 233 -5.21 -4.21 -4.30
N LYS A 234 -5.68 -2.98 -4.56
CA LYS A 234 -5.85 -1.96 -3.52
C LYS A 234 -6.82 -2.41 -2.41
N LEU A 235 -7.87 -3.15 -2.72
CA LEU A 235 -8.76 -3.70 -1.69
C LEU A 235 -7.99 -4.69 -0.80
N VAL A 236 -7.25 -5.63 -1.39
CA VAL A 236 -6.47 -6.63 -0.64
C VAL A 236 -5.42 -5.99 0.26
N VAL A 237 -4.64 -5.03 -0.25
CA VAL A 237 -3.56 -4.36 0.51
C VAL A 237 -4.09 -3.57 1.72
N ASN A 238 -5.27 -2.98 1.59
CA ASN A 238 -5.87 -2.15 2.64
C ASN A 238 -6.88 -2.89 3.50
N ASP A 239 -7.06 -4.20 3.29
CA ASP A 239 -8.00 -4.99 4.07
C ASP A 239 -7.48 -5.18 5.51
N ALA A 240 -8.30 -4.77 6.47
CA ALA A 240 -7.97 -4.83 7.89
C ALA A 240 -8.28 -6.20 8.52
N THR A 241 -8.97 -7.12 7.84
CA THR A 241 -9.32 -8.43 8.37
C THR A 241 -8.11 -9.37 8.44
N VAL A 242 -7.13 -9.19 7.55
CA VAL A 242 -5.88 -9.95 7.54
C VAL A 242 -5.01 -9.58 8.74
N PHE A 243 -4.74 -8.28 8.95
CA PHE A 243 -3.97 -7.78 10.10
C PHE A 243 -4.47 -6.42 10.58
N LYS A 244 -5.04 -6.39 11.78
CA LYS A 244 -5.59 -5.17 12.41
C LYS A 244 -4.50 -4.36 13.10
N LEU A 245 -4.40 -3.09 12.72
CA LEU A 245 -3.78 -2.02 13.51
C LEU A 245 -4.89 -1.28 14.24
N GLU A 246 -4.85 -1.29 15.57
CA GLU A 246 -5.73 -0.47 16.38
C GLU A 246 -5.03 0.86 16.67
N LEU A 247 -5.53 1.93 16.06
CA LEU A 247 -5.16 3.28 16.45
C LEU A 247 -6.08 3.75 17.60
N PRO A 248 -5.55 4.44 18.62
CA PRO A 248 -6.37 4.96 19.70
C PRO A 248 -7.43 5.92 19.16
N THR A 249 -8.71 5.61 19.37
CA THR A 249 -9.79 6.58 19.20
C THR A 249 -9.85 7.45 20.44
N ARG A 250 -9.74 8.77 20.27
CA ARG A 250 -9.82 9.72 21.37
C ARG A 250 -11.21 9.60 22.03
N GLN A 251 -11.28 8.99 23.21
CA GLN A 251 -12.38 9.28 24.15
C GLN A 251 -12.24 10.75 24.56
N GLY A 252 -13.35 11.47 24.54
CA GLY A 252 -13.39 12.93 24.54
C GLY A 252 -12.45 13.60 25.55
N SER A 253 -11.77 14.64 25.09
CA SER A 253 -11.28 15.69 25.97
C SER A 253 -11.23 16.98 25.18
N GLY A 254 -12.25 17.81 25.44
CA GLY A 254 -12.13 19.25 25.29
C GLY A 254 -10.92 19.75 26.07
N ILE A 255 -10.37 20.84 25.57
CA ILE A 255 -9.27 21.56 26.19
C ILE A 255 -9.83 22.24 27.45
N GLY A 256 -9.35 21.86 28.64
CA GLY A 256 -9.43 22.68 29.86
C GLY A 256 -10.15 22.07 31.06
N GLY A 257 -9.47 22.08 32.21
CA GLY A 257 -10.10 22.14 33.53
C GLY A 257 -10.33 20.80 34.24
N ALA A 258 -9.81 20.72 35.46
CA ALA A 258 -9.98 19.61 36.38
C ALA A 258 -11.46 19.29 36.70
N SER A 259 -11.80 18.00 36.76
CA SER A 259 -12.83 17.47 37.67
C SER A 259 -12.72 15.95 37.76
N VAL A 260 -12.58 15.49 38.99
CA VAL A 260 -12.64 14.09 39.44
C VAL A 260 -14.11 13.61 39.37
N LEU A 261 -14.29 12.28 39.34
CA LEU A 261 -15.52 11.49 39.54
C LEU A 261 -16.39 11.23 38.30
N ASN A 262 -16.21 10.05 37.68
CA ASN A 262 -17.19 8.96 37.82
C ASN A 262 -16.74 7.68 37.08
N ASN A 263 -16.59 6.61 37.87
CA ASN A 263 -16.45 5.23 37.42
C ASN A 263 -17.75 4.77 36.72
N ARG A 264 -17.70 4.52 35.42
CA ARG A 264 -18.54 3.50 34.77
C ARG A 264 -17.73 2.77 33.70
N PRO A 265 -17.69 1.43 33.70
CA PRO A 265 -17.02 0.67 32.66
C PRO A 265 -17.91 0.67 31.42
N ILE A 266 -17.51 1.41 30.38
CA ILE A 266 -18.18 1.36 29.08
C ILE A 266 -17.30 0.50 28.15
N THR A 267 -17.68 -0.76 28.04
CA THR A 267 -17.29 -1.66 26.96
C THR A 267 -17.89 -1.15 25.65
N ASN A 268 -17.08 -0.54 24.78
CA ASN A 268 -17.27 -0.50 23.32
C ASN A 268 -16.05 0.21 22.67
N ASN A 269 -14.94 -0.51 22.54
CA ASN A 269 -13.81 -0.13 21.69
C ASN A 269 -14.17 -0.38 20.22
N ASN A 270 -14.79 0.60 19.56
CA ASN A 270 -14.84 0.66 18.10
C ASN A 270 -13.75 1.61 17.57
N GLY A 271 -12.49 1.19 17.72
CA GLY A 271 -11.40 1.75 16.92
C GLY A 271 -11.65 1.41 15.45
N LEU A 272 -11.47 2.35 14.54
CA LEU A 272 -11.45 2.06 13.10
C LEU A 272 -10.22 1.17 12.85
N ALA A 273 -10.43 -0.13 12.69
CA ALA A 273 -9.35 -1.06 12.40
C ALA A 273 -8.73 -0.70 11.04
N GLU A 274 -7.43 -0.40 11.02
CA GLU A 274 -6.68 -0.12 9.79
C GLU A 274 -5.79 -1.31 9.45
N SER A 275 -5.44 -1.47 8.18
CA SER A 275 -4.47 -2.49 7.75
C SER A 275 -3.09 -2.22 8.37
N LYS A 276 -2.43 -3.28 8.88
CA LYS A 276 -1.01 -3.24 9.30
C LYS A 276 -0.01 -3.24 8.14
N CYS A 277 -0.47 -3.38 6.89
CA CYS A 277 0.40 -3.41 5.72
C CYS A 277 1.45 -2.26 5.68
N PRO A 278 1.12 -0.98 5.91
CA PRO A 278 2.12 0.09 5.93
C PRO A 278 3.24 -0.11 6.97
N GLU A 279 2.92 -0.64 8.15
CA GLU A 279 3.92 -0.94 9.18
C GLU A 279 4.84 -2.09 8.75
N LEU A 280 4.26 -3.16 8.20
CA LEU A 280 5.02 -4.33 7.74
C LEU A 280 5.95 -3.99 6.56
N LEU A 281 5.50 -3.15 5.63
CA LEU A 281 6.35 -2.63 4.55
C LEU A 281 7.52 -1.82 5.11
N ALA A 282 7.30 -0.95 6.10
CA ALA A 282 8.36 -0.18 6.72
C ALA A 282 9.36 -1.07 7.49
N ASN A 283 8.87 -2.12 8.17
CA ASN A 283 9.71 -3.11 8.85
C ASN A 283 10.56 -3.91 7.85
N PHE A 284 10.01 -4.25 6.69
CA PHE A 284 10.74 -4.96 5.65
C PHE A 284 11.83 -4.08 5.01
N CYS A 285 11.54 -2.80 4.73
CA CYS A 285 12.59 -1.84 4.34
C CYS A 285 13.72 -1.76 5.38
N ASP A 286 13.39 -1.70 6.68
CA ASP A 286 14.41 -1.70 7.75
C ASP A 286 15.26 -2.98 7.75
N MET A 287 14.65 -4.13 7.46
CA MET A 287 15.39 -5.40 7.35
C MET A 287 16.38 -5.43 6.19
N LEU A 288 16.02 -4.80 5.06
CA LEU A 288 16.89 -4.70 3.88
C LEU A 288 18.03 -3.70 4.07
N LEU A 289 17.78 -2.56 4.74
CA LEU A 289 18.72 -1.45 4.91
C LEU A 289 19.68 -1.59 6.11
N ARG A 290 19.62 -2.70 6.85
CA ARG A 290 20.53 -3.01 7.97
C ARG A 290 21.16 -4.39 7.81
N LYS A 291 22.21 -4.68 8.58
CA LYS A 291 22.89 -5.99 8.57
C LYS A 291 22.02 -7.09 9.19
N THR A 292 21.14 -7.71 8.42
CA THR A 292 20.29 -8.84 8.80
C THR A 292 20.78 -10.13 8.13
N PRO A 293 20.34 -11.31 8.61
CA PRO A 293 20.57 -12.56 7.89
C PRO A 293 20.04 -12.55 6.46
N LEU A 294 18.97 -11.79 6.19
CA LEU A 294 18.39 -11.61 4.86
C LEU A 294 19.30 -10.76 3.97
N SER A 295 19.61 -9.53 4.41
CA SER A 295 20.40 -8.60 3.58
C SER A 295 21.82 -9.10 3.30
N LYS A 296 22.36 -9.99 4.15
CA LYS A 296 23.63 -10.70 3.89
C LYS A 296 23.56 -11.75 2.78
N LYS A 297 22.37 -12.27 2.47
CA LYS A 297 22.17 -13.25 1.38
C LYS A 297 21.91 -12.61 0.03
N LEU A 298 21.59 -11.31 0.03
CA LEU A 298 21.22 -10.56 -1.16
C LEU A 298 22.40 -9.72 -1.63
N THR A 299 22.50 -9.54 -2.93
CA THR A 299 23.39 -8.59 -3.57
C THR A 299 22.86 -7.15 -3.41
N THR A 300 23.73 -6.18 -3.69
CA THR A 300 23.38 -4.75 -3.70
C THR A 300 22.19 -4.47 -4.63
N ASP A 301 22.20 -5.04 -5.83
CA ASP A 301 21.18 -4.79 -6.85
C ASP A 301 19.84 -5.46 -6.50
N GLU A 302 19.88 -6.67 -5.91
CA GLU A 302 18.68 -7.34 -5.41
C GLU A 302 18.02 -6.57 -4.25
N ILE A 303 18.81 -5.95 -3.38
CA ILE A 303 18.27 -5.08 -2.31
C ILE A 303 17.55 -3.89 -2.93
N GLU A 304 18.15 -3.24 -3.91
CA GLU A 304 17.53 -2.10 -4.59
C GLU A 304 16.24 -2.51 -5.33
N SER A 305 16.24 -3.66 -6.02
CA SER A 305 15.05 -4.22 -6.66
C SER A 305 13.95 -4.47 -5.64
N LYS A 306 14.24 -5.14 -4.52
CA LYS A 306 13.25 -5.39 -3.46
C LYS A 306 12.73 -4.10 -2.82
N LEU A 307 13.55 -3.04 -2.71
CA LEU A 307 13.07 -1.73 -2.25
C LEU A 307 12.09 -1.10 -3.26
N LYS A 308 12.35 -1.20 -4.57
CA LYS A 308 11.43 -0.76 -5.62
C LYS A 308 10.11 -1.54 -5.59
N ASP A 309 10.18 -2.84 -5.31
CA ASP A 309 8.99 -3.69 -5.14
C ASP A 309 8.14 -3.25 -3.94
N VAL A 310 8.78 -2.92 -2.79
CA VAL A 310 8.05 -2.36 -1.65
C VAL A 310 7.31 -1.07 -2.03
N LEU A 311 7.96 -0.22 -2.82
CA LEU A 311 7.37 1.04 -3.29
C LEU A 311 6.22 0.81 -4.28
N LEU A 312 6.26 -0.25 -5.08
CA LEU A 312 5.13 -0.67 -5.91
C LEU A 312 3.91 -1.00 -5.05
N VAL A 313 4.06 -1.77 -3.97
CA VAL A 313 2.96 -2.07 -3.05
C VAL A 313 2.49 -0.80 -2.32
N LEU A 314 3.43 0.06 -1.90
CA LEU A 314 3.14 1.32 -1.21
C LEU A 314 2.26 2.26 -2.04
N LYS A 315 2.30 2.20 -3.38
CA LYS A 315 1.39 2.97 -4.24
C LYS A 315 -0.09 2.66 -3.98
N TYR A 316 -0.40 1.41 -3.62
CA TYR A 316 -1.75 0.94 -3.35
C TYR A 316 -2.17 1.11 -1.89
N VAL A 317 -1.25 1.43 -0.98
CA VAL A 317 -1.56 1.71 0.42
C VAL A 317 -2.30 3.05 0.55
N GLN A 318 -3.41 3.08 1.28
CA GLN A 318 -4.20 4.28 1.55
C GLN A 318 -3.55 5.14 2.64
N ASN A 319 -3.17 4.53 3.76
CA ASN A 319 -2.67 5.22 4.96
C ASN A 319 -1.13 5.23 4.96
N LYS A 320 -0.55 5.99 4.02
CA LYS A 320 0.90 6.09 3.83
C LYS A 320 1.61 6.84 4.95
N ASP A 321 0.88 7.66 5.71
CA ASP A 321 1.38 8.32 6.92
C ASP A 321 1.86 7.35 8.00
N VAL A 322 1.18 6.20 8.13
CA VAL A 322 1.60 5.10 9.01
C VAL A 322 2.96 4.55 8.57
N PHE A 323 3.13 4.28 7.27
CA PHE A 323 4.43 3.85 6.72
C PHE A 323 5.52 4.88 7.04
N MET A 324 5.27 6.17 6.80
CA MET A 324 6.27 7.22 7.03
C MET A 324 6.71 7.33 8.49
N ARG A 325 5.78 7.16 9.43
CA ARG A 325 6.12 7.15 10.84
C ARG A 325 7.08 6.01 11.17
N TYR A 326 6.72 4.77 10.82
CA TYR A 326 7.56 3.62 11.12
C TYR A 326 8.90 3.68 10.38
N HIS A 327 8.89 4.09 9.11
CA HIS A 327 10.10 4.30 8.34
C HIS A 327 11.01 5.35 8.98
N LYS A 328 10.46 6.48 9.42
CA LYS A 328 11.20 7.52 10.16
C LYS A 328 11.79 6.97 11.46
N ALA A 329 11.01 6.21 12.24
CA ALA A 329 11.49 5.63 13.49
C ALA A 329 12.66 4.66 13.27
N HIS A 330 12.56 3.84 12.23
CA HIS A 330 13.65 2.93 11.82
C HIS A 330 14.89 3.69 11.33
N LEU A 331 14.72 4.70 10.47
CA LEU A 331 15.83 5.55 10.02
C LEU A 331 16.50 6.25 11.20
N THR A 332 15.72 6.81 12.12
CA THR A 332 16.21 7.44 13.36
C THR A 332 17.10 6.48 14.13
N ARG A 333 16.63 5.25 14.35
CA ARG A 333 17.40 4.19 15.01
C ARG A 333 18.70 3.88 14.25
N ARG A 334 18.63 3.69 12.93
CA ARG A 334 19.79 3.30 12.13
C ARG A 334 20.88 4.37 12.11
N LEU A 335 20.49 5.64 12.00
CA LEU A 335 21.40 6.78 12.03
C LEU A 335 21.98 7.06 13.43
N ILE A 336 21.20 6.84 14.51
CA ILE A 336 21.71 7.03 15.87
C ILE A 336 22.66 5.90 16.27
N LEU A 337 22.37 4.66 15.89
CA LEU A 337 23.19 3.50 16.24
C LEU A 337 24.30 3.19 15.22
N ASP A 338 24.40 3.97 14.13
CA ASP A 338 25.32 3.74 13.02
C ASP A 338 25.22 2.31 12.46
N THR A 339 23.99 1.77 12.37
CA THR A 339 23.74 0.39 11.91
C THR A 339 23.41 0.30 10.42
N THR A 340 23.40 1.44 9.72
CA THR A 340 23.21 1.52 8.27
C THR A 340 24.29 0.70 7.56
N THR A 341 23.88 -0.12 6.58
CA THR A 341 24.81 -0.89 5.75
C THR A 341 25.47 -0.07 4.67
N ASP A 342 24.69 0.84 4.07
CA ASP A 342 25.03 1.59 2.89
C ASP A 342 24.29 2.93 2.93
N SER A 343 25.04 4.01 3.09
CA SER A 343 24.48 5.37 3.21
C SER A 343 23.87 5.86 1.90
N GLU A 344 24.39 5.44 0.75
CA GLU A 344 23.89 5.86 -0.56
C GLU A 344 22.49 5.27 -0.80
N LYS A 345 22.28 4.00 -0.43
CA LYS A 345 20.95 3.38 -0.50
C LYS A 345 19.92 4.03 0.43
N GLU A 346 20.34 4.52 1.59
CA GLU A 346 19.45 5.24 2.51
C GLU A 346 19.02 6.59 1.93
N GLU A 347 19.96 7.34 1.33
CA GLU A 347 19.65 8.60 0.64
C GLU A 347 18.76 8.33 -0.58
N ASN A 348 19.08 7.31 -1.40
CA ASN A 348 18.26 6.89 -2.54
C ASN A 348 16.84 6.48 -2.12
N MET A 349 16.67 5.79 -0.99
CA MET A 349 15.34 5.45 -0.47
C MET A 349 14.48 6.70 -0.20
N VAL A 350 15.09 7.80 0.28
CA VAL A 350 14.38 9.07 0.48
C VAL A 350 13.98 9.70 -0.86
N ASP A 351 14.84 9.62 -1.86
CA ASP A 351 14.52 10.11 -3.21
C ASP A 351 13.42 9.28 -3.88
N MET A 352 13.48 7.95 -3.80
CA MET A 352 12.41 7.09 -4.30
C MET A 352 11.07 7.34 -3.58
N LEU A 353 11.07 7.64 -2.28
CA LEU A 353 9.84 8.06 -1.57
C LEU A 353 9.29 9.38 -2.12
N ARG A 354 10.15 10.32 -2.54
CA ARG A 354 9.74 11.55 -3.23
C ARG A 354 9.06 11.22 -4.55
N GLU A 355 9.63 10.33 -5.35
CA GLU A 355 9.12 9.92 -6.67
C GLU A 355 7.75 9.22 -6.60
N VAL A 356 7.51 8.42 -5.54
CA VAL A 356 6.22 7.76 -5.31
C VAL A 356 5.11 8.74 -4.89
N GLY A 357 5.44 10.02 -4.71
CA GLY A 357 4.50 11.08 -4.38
C GLY A 357 4.22 11.20 -2.88
N MET A 358 5.15 10.77 -2.02
CA MET A 358 5.05 10.99 -0.59
C MET A 358 5.10 12.49 -0.26
N PRO A 359 4.38 12.98 0.77
CA PRO A 359 4.32 14.40 1.04
C PRO A 359 5.71 14.99 1.33
N ALA A 360 6.04 16.10 0.66
CA ALA A 360 7.37 16.70 0.68
C ALA A 360 7.82 17.10 2.09
N ASP A 361 6.91 17.51 2.97
CA ASP A 361 7.23 17.89 4.35
C ASP A 361 7.76 16.73 5.19
N PHE A 362 7.35 15.49 4.91
CA PHE A 362 7.91 14.30 5.55
C PHE A 362 9.26 13.93 4.94
N VAL A 363 9.34 13.87 3.61
CA VAL A 363 10.57 13.52 2.89
C VAL A 363 11.71 14.49 3.23
N ASN A 364 11.43 15.79 3.28
CA ASN A 364 12.41 16.83 3.63
C ASN A 364 12.92 16.68 5.07
N LYS A 365 12.11 16.16 5.99
CA LYS A 365 12.56 15.86 7.36
C LYS A 365 13.54 14.69 7.37
N LEU A 366 13.29 13.64 6.58
CA LEU A 366 14.23 12.52 6.44
C LEU A 366 15.56 12.98 5.82
N ALA A 367 15.50 13.75 4.74
CA ALA A 367 16.70 14.33 4.12
C ALA A 367 17.50 15.20 5.11
N ARG A 368 16.81 16.02 5.92
CA ARG A 368 17.44 16.82 6.97
C ARG A 368 18.13 15.97 8.05
N MET A 369 17.63 14.78 8.35
CA MET A 369 18.29 13.88 9.32
C MET A 369 19.69 13.49 8.85
N PHE A 370 19.91 13.19 7.56
CA PHE A 370 21.26 12.92 7.05
C PHE A 370 22.19 14.13 7.17
N GLN A 371 21.67 15.32 6.87
CA GLN A 371 22.44 16.56 7.02
C GLN A 371 22.82 16.80 8.49
N ASP A 372 21.89 16.59 9.42
CA ASP A 372 22.14 16.75 10.84
C ASP A 372 23.22 15.78 11.35
N ILE A 373 23.26 14.53 10.83
CA ILE A 373 24.34 13.59 11.15
C ILE A 373 25.71 14.11 10.68
N LYS A 374 25.80 14.60 9.43
CA LYS A 374 27.04 15.16 8.88
C LYS A 374 27.53 16.35 9.71
N VAL A 375 26.63 17.31 9.99
CA VAL A 375 26.93 18.49 10.83
C VAL A 375 27.34 18.06 12.25
N SER A 376 26.71 17.04 12.82
CA SER A 376 27.07 16.54 14.13
C SER A 376 28.43 15.86 14.16
N GLN A 377 28.86 15.19 13.08
CA GLN A 377 30.21 14.63 12.99
C GLN A 377 31.27 15.73 13.00
N ASP A 378 31.06 16.80 12.25
CA ASP A 378 31.95 17.96 12.23
C ASP A 378 32.04 18.63 13.61
N LEU A 379 30.91 18.77 14.31
CA LEU A 379 30.87 19.31 15.67
C LEU A 379 31.64 18.45 16.66
N ASN A 380 31.56 17.12 16.54
CA ASN A 380 32.34 16.20 17.37
C ASN A 380 33.83 16.35 17.14
N GLN A 381 34.26 16.40 15.88
CA GLN A 381 35.68 16.58 15.56
C GLN A 381 36.22 17.87 16.18
N GLN A 382 35.49 18.97 15.98
CA GLN A 382 35.86 20.27 16.57
C GLN A 382 35.83 20.26 18.10
N PHE A 383 34.94 19.49 18.73
CA PHE A 383 34.91 19.33 20.18
C PHE A 383 36.16 18.57 20.68
N LYS A 384 36.51 17.46 20.03
CA LYS A 384 37.68 16.64 20.38
C LYS A 384 38.99 17.40 20.22
N GLU A 385 39.10 18.29 19.24
CA GLU A 385 40.25 19.17 19.07
C GLU A 385 40.40 20.19 20.22
N GLN A 386 39.29 20.62 20.83
CA GLN A 386 39.28 21.61 21.91
C GLN A 386 39.36 20.98 23.31
N CYS A 387 38.77 19.79 23.50
CA CYS A 387 38.79 19.06 24.76
C CYS A 387 39.99 18.09 24.80
N ARG A 388 41.02 18.42 25.58
CA ARG A 388 42.24 17.59 25.74
C ARG A 388 42.07 16.42 26.74
N ALA A 389 40.85 16.13 27.19
CA ALA A 389 40.62 15.02 28.11
C ALA A 389 40.74 13.68 27.37
N ALA A 390 41.45 12.71 27.94
CA ALA A 390 41.62 11.38 27.35
C ALA A 390 40.28 10.65 27.09
N ILE A 391 39.22 11.03 27.82
CA ILE A 391 37.88 10.47 27.64
C ILE A 391 37.15 11.04 26.41
N ALA A 392 37.55 12.22 25.91
CA ALA A 392 36.90 12.89 24.78
C ALA A 392 37.00 12.05 23.50
N ASP A 393 38.09 11.31 23.32
CA ASP A 393 38.27 10.41 22.17
C ASP A 393 37.30 9.23 22.20
N SER A 394 36.91 8.79 23.40
CA SER A 394 36.01 7.64 23.62
C SER A 394 34.53 7.99 23.53
N ILE A 395 34.16 9.28 23.57
CA ILE A 395 32.78 9.73 23.52
C ILE A 395 32.46 10.33 22.14
N ASN A 396 31.25 10.07 21.66
CA ASN A 396 30.73 10.62 20.41
C ASN A 396 29.32 11.20 20.67
N ILE A 397 29.13 12.48 20.41
CA ILE A 397 27.92 13.24 20.76
C ILE A 397 27.09 13.53 19.52
N LYS A 398 25.85 13.04 19.45
CA LYS A 398 24.96 13.36 18.33
C LYS A 398 24.07 14.55 18.67
N ILE A 399 24.42 15.75 18.15
CA ILE A 399 23.63 16.97 18.31
C ILE A 399 22.74 17.15 17.09
N LEU A 400 21.43 16.96 17.28
CA LEU A 400 20.46 16.81 16.19
C LEU A 400 19.32 17.82 16.31
N ASN A 401 18.70 18.19 15.17
CA ASN A 401 17.60 19.13 15.18
C ASN A 401 16.31 18.47 15.74
N ALA A 402 15.83 18.97 16.88
CA ALA A 402 14.63 18.45 17.51
C ALA A 402 13.44 18.37 16.53
N GLY A 403 13.18 19.38 15.71
CA GLY A 403 12.01 19.40 14.81
C GLY A 403 12.03 18.35 13.68
N ALA A 404 13.22 17.88 13.28
CA ALA A 404 13.34 16.80 12.29
C ALA A 404 13.27 15.42 12.95
N TRP A 405 13.93 15.25 14.10
CA TRP A 405 14.13 13.96 14.76
C TRP A 405 13.03 13.61 15.76
N ALA A 406 12.72 14.52 16.69
CA ALA A 406 11.83 14.26 17.82
C ALA A 406 10.53 15.08 17.72
N ARG A 407 9.40 14.47 18.08
CA ARG A 407 8.16 15.22 18.34
C ARG A 407 7.69 14.89 19.75
N GLY A 408 8.47 15.35 20.73
CA GLY A 408 8.13 15.29 22.14
C GLY A 408 8.23 13.88 22.73
N SER A 409 9.19 13.69 23.64
CA SER A 409 8.96 12.81 24.78
C SER A 409 9.41 13.53 26.04
N GLU A 410 8.74 13.21 27.13
CA GLU A 410 9.14 13.55 28.48
C GLU A 410 10.59 13.10 28.73
N ARG A 411 11.37 13.92 29.44
CA ARG A 411 12.74 13.53 29.81
C ARG A 411 12.66 12.28 30.69
N VAL A 412 13.15 11.16 30.18
CA VAL A 412 13.38 9.98 31.01
C VAL A 412 14.57 10.29 31.90
N THR A 413 14.32 10.40 33.20
CA THR A 413 15.35 10.55 34.22
C THR A 413 16.21 9.30 34.26
N VAL A 414 17.52 9.48 34.35
CA VAL A 414 18.47 8.39 34.55
C VAL A 414 19.73 8.95 35.20
N SER A 415 20.19 8.28 36.25
CA SER A 415 21.49 8.56 36.86
C SER A 415 22.60 7.95 36.00
N LEU A 416 23.51 8.79 35.52
CA LEU A 416 24.61 8.36 34.66
C LEU A 416 25.85 7.99 35.48
N PRO A 417 26.74 7.15 34.94
CA PRO A 417 28.11 7.04 35.45
C PRO A 417 28.78 8.40 35.57
N LEU A 418 29.51 8.64 36.66
CA LEU A 418 30.23 9.90 36.93
C LEU A 418 31.07 10.38 35.74
N GLN A 419 31.74 9.44 35.06
CA GLN A 419 32.59 9.78 33.91
C GLN A 419 31.81 10.40 32.74
N LEU A 420 30.52 10.10 32.60
CA LEU A 420 29.64 10.71 31.59
C LEU A 420 28.98 11.98 32.11
N GLU A 421 28.66 12.03 33.40
CA GLU A 421 28.03 13.19 34.03
C GLU A 421 28.96 14.41 34.01
N ASP A 422 30.25 14.22 34.31
CA ASP A 422 31.27 15.28 34.27
C ASP A 422 31.47 15.84 32.85
N TYR A 423 31.20 15.04 31.83
CA TYR A 423 31.41 15.40 30.42
C TYR A 423 30.27 16.25 29.85
N ILE A 424 29.05 16.14 30.40
CA ILE A 424 27.87 16.86 29.90
C ILE A 424 28.05 18.40 29.94
N PRO A 425 28.48 19.02 31.07
CA PRO A 425 28.69 20.46 31.15
C PRO A 425 29.70 21.00 30.14
N GLU A 426 30.79 20.26 29.87
CA GLU A 426 31.81 20.66 28.90
C GLU A 426 31.23 20.79 27.49
N VAL A 427 30.39 19.82 27.11
CA VAL A 427 29.69 19.82 25.81
C VAL A 427 28.70 20.96 25.71
N GLU A 428 27.94 21.22 26.77
CA GLU A 428 26.98 22.32 26.82
C GLU A 428 27.67 23.68 26.70
N GLU A 429 28.81 23.86 27.37
CA GLU A 429 29.59 25.09 27.29
C GLU A 429 30.19 25.30 25.89
N PHE A 430 30.79 24.26 25.30
CA PHE A 430 31.28 24.30 23.93
C PHE A 430 30.18 24.68 22.93
N TYR A 431 29.02 24.03 23.05
CA TYR A 431 27.91 24.27 22.12
C TYR A 431 27.35 25.69 22.29
N LYS A 432 27.20 26.16 23.53
CA LYS A 432 26.74 27.52 23.85
C LYS A 432 27.67 28.60 23.30
N LYS A 433 28.99 28.38 23.35
CA LYS A 433 29.99 29.31 22.77
C LYS A 433 29.83 29.46 21.26
N LYS A 434 29.53 28.38 20.54
CA LYS A 434 29.37 28.38 19.07
C LYS A 434 27.97 28.80 18.61
N HIS A 435 26.94 28.47 19.39
CA HIS A 435 25.55 28.68 19.01
C HIS A 435 24.78 29.42 20.09
N SER A 436 24.76 30.75 19.99
CA SER A 436 23.97 31.60 20.86
C SER A 436 22.46 31.38 20.62
N GLY A 437 21.67 31.42 21.70
CA GLY A 437 20.21 31.28 21.64
C GLY A 437 19.69 29.85 21.47
N ARG A 438 20.55 28.82 21.46
CA ARG A 438 20.15 27.41 21.42
C ARG A 438 20.33 26.74 22.79
N LYS A 439 19.51 25.73 23.08
CA LYS A 439 19.59 24.92 24.30
C LYS A 439 19.63 23.43 23.93
N LEU A 440 20.52 22.68 24.56
CA LEU A 440 20.58 21.23 24.39
C LEU A 440 19.55 20.53 25.26
N GLN A 441 19.02 19.43 24.74
CA GLN A 441 18.19 18.48 25.47
C GLN A 441 18.76 17.08 25.26
N TRP A 442 19.15 16.44 26.36
CA TRP A 442 19.75 15.12 26.33
C TRP A 442 18.68 14.02 26.25
N HIS A 443 18.88 13.08 25.32
CA HIS A 443 17.99 11.95 25.08
C HIS A 443 18.72 10.63 25.38
N HIS A 444 18.99 10.34 26.64
CA HIS A 444 19.79 9.18 27.07
C HIS A 444 19.20 7.82 26.65
N HIS A 445 17.87 7.72 26.49
CA HIS A 445 17.21 6.51 25.99
C HIS A 445 17.63 6.12 24.55
N MET A 446 18.13 7.09 23.76
CA MET A 446 18.67 6.85 22.42
C MET A 446 20.20 6.65 22.41
N SER A 447 20.85 6.85 23.56
CA SER A 447 22.29 6.74 23.70
C SER A 447 22.73 5.30 23.98
N ASN A 448 23.96 4.98 23.61
CA ASN A 448 24.55 3.67 23.78
C ASN A 448 26.08 3.77 23.95
N GLY A 449 26.71 2.69 24.36
CA GLY A 449 28.16 2.60 24.43
C GLY A 449 28.64 1.17 24.65
N THR A 450 29.96 0.98 24.52
CA THR A 450 30.62 -0.29 24.83
C THR A 450 31.21 -0.21 26.24
N ILE A 451 30.89 -1.17 27.10
CA ILE A 451 31.52 -1.33 28.42
C ILE A 451 32.35 -2.60 28.47
N THR A 452 33.45 -2.58 29.24
CA THR A 452 34.20 -3.80 29.55
C THR A 452 33.63 -4.43 30.81
N PHE A 453 32.90 -5.52 30.64
CA PHE A 453 32.36 -6.34 31.71
C PHE A 453 33.40 -7.36 32.17
N ALA A 454 33.90 -7.20 33.39
CA ALA A 454 34.88 -8.11 33.99
C ALA A 454 34.22 -8.96 35.08
N ASN A 455 34.50 -10.26 35.07
CA ASN A 455 34.07 -11.19 36.10
C ASN A 455 35.16 -12.21 36.42
N LYS A 456 34.84 -13.24 37.23
CA LYS A 456 35.80 -14.30 37.59
C LYS A 456 36.29 -15.14 36.41
N VAL A 457 35.54 -15.20 35.31
CA VAL A 457 35.89 -16.00 34.12
C VAL A 457 36.78 -15.23 33.15
N GLY A 458 36.51 -13.94 32.94
CA GLY A 458 37.15 -13.18 31.89
C GLY A 458 36.71 -11.71 31.78
N ARG A 459 37.07 -11.10 30.66
CA ARG A 459 36.72 -9.71 30.32
C ARG A 459 36.03 -9.67 28.97
N PHE A 460 34.85 -9.08 28.92
CA PHE A 460 33.99 -9.07 27.75
C PHE A 460 33.59 -7.64 27.41
N ASP A 461 33.65 -7.29 26.13
CA ASP A 461 33.18 -5.99 25.68
C ASP A 461 31.70 -6.11 25.31
N ILE A 462 30.86 -5.25 25.87
CA ILE A 462 29.41 -5.35 25.74
C ILE A 462 28.87 -4.03 25.23
N ASP A 463 28.27 -4.05 24.04
CA ASP A 463 27.52 -2.91 23.54
C ASP A 463 26.15 -2.90 24.25
N VAL A 464 25.91 -1.84 25.01
CA VAL A 464 24.74 -1.65 25.86
C VAL A 464 24.10 -0.28 25.60
N THR A 465 22.81 -0.19 25.86
CA THR A 465 22.10 1.11 25.95
C THR A 465 22.57 1.86 27.20
N THR A 466 22.39 3.18 27.23
CA THR A 466 22.74 3.97 28.43
C THR A 466 21.93 3.55 29.66
N PHE A 467 20.69 3.07 29.50
CA PHE A 467 19.92 2.53 30.63
C PHE A 467 20.51 1.23 31.19
N GLN A 468 20.91 0.31 30.31
CA GLN A 468 21.64 -0.89 30.72
C GLN A 468 22.96 -0.55 31.39
N MET A 469 23.67 0.47 30.89
CA MET A 469 24.91 0.97 31.48
C MET A 469 24.69 1.51 32.90
N ALA A 470 23.66 2.34 33.10
CA ALA A 470 23.28 2.88 34.42
C ALA A 470 22.95 1.75 35.41
N VAL A 471 22.18 0.75 34.98
CA VAL A 471 21.86 -0.44 35.81
C VAL A 471 23.14 -1.21 36.17
N LEU A 472 24.00 -1.52 35.22
CA LEU A 472 25.23 -2.28 35.47
C LEU A 472 26.21 -1.52 36.37
N PHE A 473 26.23 -0.19 36.31
CA PHE A 473 27.08 0.66 37.14
C PHE A 473 26.77 0.53 38.64
N ALA A 474 25.54 0.12 39.01
CA ALA A 474 25.16 -0.11 40.41
C ALA A 474 26.05 -1.15 41.12
N TRP A 475 26.69 -2.05 40.36
CA TRP A 475 27.58 -3.10 40.89
C TRP A 475 29.07 -2.76 40.81
N ASN A 476 29.48 -1.60 40.26
CA ASN A 476 30.92 -1.31 40.07
C ASN A 476 31.72 -1.30 41.37
N GLN A 477 31.15 -0.78 42.46
CA GLN A 477 31.78 -0.78 43.78
C GLN A 477 31.41 -2.01 44.63
N ARG A 478 30.48 -2.84 44.15
CA ARG A 478 29.93 -3.99 44.88
C ARG A 478 29.69 -5.23 43.99
N PRO A 479 30.74 -5.82 43.38
CA PRO A 479 30.56 -6.80 42.30
C PRO A 479 29.88 -8.12 42.72
N ASN A 480 29.84 -8.43 44.01
CA ASN A 480 29.30 -9.68 44.56
C ASN A 480 27.97 -9.51 45.30
N GLU A 481 27.43 -8.29 45.39
CA GLU A 481 26.20 -8.03 46.14
C GLU A 481 24.93 -8.30 45.32
N LYS A 482 23.88 -8.73 46.03
CA LYS A 482 22.51 -8.80 45.50
C LYS A 482 21.79 -7.49 45.79
N ILE A 483 21.30 -6.82 44.75
CA ILE A 483 20.57 -5.55 44.86
C ILE A 483 19.10 -5.79 44.53
N SER A 484 18.19 -5.27 45.35
CA SER A 484 16.74 -5.38 45.11
C SER A 484 16.29 -4.48 43.96
N TYR A 485 15.15 -4.81 43.36
CA TYR A 485 14.50 -4.00 42.33
C TYR A 485 14.28 -2.55 42.81
N GLU A 486 13.79 -2.38 44.04
CA GLU A 486 13.56 -1.06 44.64
C GLU A 486 14.85 -0.24 44.74
N ASN A 487 15.95 -0.86 45.21
CA ASN A 487 17.23 -0.17 45.33
C ASN A 487 17.82 0.19 43.95
N LEU A 488 17.63 -0.66 42.94
CA LEU A 488 18.02 -0.34 41.57
C LEU A 488 17.19 0.80 40.99
N ARG A 489 15.90 0.88 41.33
CA ARG A 489 15.03 1.99 40.92
C ARG A 489 15.49 3.31 41.52
N LEU A 490 15.84 3.31 42.80
CA LEU A 490 16.38 4.49 43.47
C LEU A 490 17.75 4.90 42.92
N ALA A 491 18.66 3.93 42.71
CA ALA A 491 20.02 4.21 42.26
C ALA A 491 20.08 4.71 40.80
N THR A 492 19.19 4.22 39.94
CA THR A 492 19.20 4.57 38.51
C THR A 492 18.22 5.68 38.15
N GLU A 493 17.28 6.01 39.03
CA GLU A 493 16.17 6.95 38.80
C GLU A 493 15.32 6.65 37.55
N LEU A 494 15.41 5.42 37.04
CA LEU A 494 14.65 4.99 35.88
C LEU A 494 13.17 4.78 36.25
N PRO A 495 12.23 5.20 35.38
CA PRO A 495 10.83 4.85 35.53
C PRO A 495 10.63 3.33 35.56
N ASP A 496 9.67 2.86 36.36
CA ASP A 496 9.33 1.43 36.51
C ASP A 496 9.25 0.64 35.18
N PRO A 497 8.51 1.08 34.13
CA PRO A 497 8.43 0.33 32.88
C PRO A 497 9.80 0.20 32.17
N GLU A 498 10.60 1.26 32.18
CA GLU A 498 11.92 1.27 31.54
C GLU A 498 12.93 0.46 32.32
N LEU A 499 12.89 0.48 33.66
CA LEU A 499 13.75 -0.34 34.50
C LEU A 499 13.43 -1.83 34.33
N ARG A 500 12.14 -2.22 34.32
CA ARG A 500 11.73 -3.62 34.07
C ARG A 500 12.24 -4.13 32.74
N ARG A 501 12.05 -3.35 31.67
CA ARG A 501 12.50 -3.71 30.33
C ARG A 501 14.02 -3.82 30.26
N THR A 502 14.72 -2.87 30.87
CA THR A 502 16.18 -2.85 30.97
C THR A 502 16.71 -4.08 31.71
N LEU A 503 16.17 -4.40 32.90
CA LEU A 503 16.58 -5.57 33.68
C LEU A 503 16.29 -6.88 32.95
N TRP A 504 15.10 -7.00 32.35
CA TRP A 504 14.74 -8.16 31.54
C TRP A 504 15.73 -8.40 30.40
N SER A 505 16.17 -7.34 29.72
CA SER A 505 17.16 -7.44 28.64
C SER A 505 18.54 -7.91 29.10
N LEU A 506 18.86 -7.78 30.41
CA LEU A 506 20.13 -8.19 31.01
C LEU A 506 20.06 -9.59 31.65
N CYS A 507 18.89 -10.01 32.13
CA CYS A 507 18.68 -11.30 32.80
C CYS A 507 18.01 -12.36 31.93
N ALA A 508 17.43 -12.00 30.79
CA ALA A 508 16.67 -12.91 29.92
C ALA A 508 16.89 -12.63 28.42
N PHE A 509 18.14 -12.37 28.02
CA PHE A 509 18.47 -12.13 26.61
C PHE A 509 18.44 -13.45 25.81
N PRO A 510 17.57 -13.60 24.79
CA PRO A 510 17.31 -14.90 24.16
C PRO A 510 18.51 -15.55 23.47
N LYS A 511 19.45 -14.76 22.94
CA LYS A 511 20.62 -15.29 22.21
C LYS A 511 21.79 -15.67 23.12
N LEU A 512 21.69 -15.41 24.43
CA LEU A 512 22.74 -15.71 25.39
C LEU A 512 22.40 -16.99 26.16
N LYS A 513 23.34 -17.94 26.16
CA LYS A 513 23.23 -19.16 26.98
C LYS A 513 23.43 -18.88 28.47
N ARG A 514 24.21 -17.85 28.80
CA ARG A 514 24.49 -17.39 30.15
C ARG A 514 24.15 -15.91 30.22
N GLN A 515 23.29 -15.54 31.15
CA GLN A 515 22.78 -14.19 31.30
C GLN A 515 23.78 -13.32 32.07
N LEU A 516 23.74 -12.00 31.87
CA LEU A 516 24.65 -11.06 32.52
C LEU A 516 24.28 -10.83 33.97
N LEU A 517 22.97 -10.68 34.21
CA LEU A 517 22.40 -10.62 35.53
C LEU A 517 21.66 -11.92 35.83
N LEU A 518 21.75 -12.34 37.09
CA LEU A 518 20.93 -13.39 37.65
C LEU A 518 19.84 -12.73 38.51
N VAL A 519 18.70 -13.41 38.65
CA VAL A 519 17.50 -12.90 39.30
C VAL A 519 16.89 -13.93 40.25
N GLU A 520 16.40 -13.48 41.39
CA GLU A 520 15.71 -14.29 42.41
C GLU A 520 14.56 -13.48 43.03
N PRO A 521 13.31 -13.97 43.06
CA PRO A 521 12.84 -15.25 42.48
C PRO A 521 12.88 -15.27 40.94
N HIS A 522 12.74 -16.46 40.35
CA HIS A 522 12.69 -16.59 38.89
C HIS A 522 11.47 -15.86 38.33
N ALA A 523 11.67 -15.04 37.29
CA ALA A 523 10.64 -14.28 36.60
C ALA A 523 10.47 -14.80 35.16
N ALA A 524 9.23 -15.01 34.73
CA ALA A 524 8.91 -15.42 33.37
C ALA A 524 8.70 -14.19 32.44
N THR A 525 8.33 -13.06 33.03
CA THR A 525 8.11 -11.79 32.32
C THR A 525 8.66 -10.60 33.11
N PRO A 526 8.92 -9.44 32.46
CA PRO A 526 9.32 -8.22 33.16
C PRO A 526 8.31 -7.72 34.22
N LYS A 527 7.05 -8.13 34.11
CA LYS A 527 5.98 -7.74 35.05
C LYS A 527 6.06 -8.49 36.37
N ASP A 528 6.75 -9.64 36.39
CA ASP A 528 6.86 -10.49 37.58
C ASP A 528 7.88 -9.95 38.60
N PHE A 529 8.68 -8.94 38.23
CA PHE A 529 9.61 -8.32 39.16
C PHE A 529 8.86 -7.58 40.28
N ALA A 530 9.02 -8.06 41.52
CA ALA A 530 8.55 -7.39 42.72
C ALA A 530 9.64 -6.48 43.31
N ASN A 531 9.28 -5.59 44.24
CA ASN A 531 10.22 -4.64 44.86
C ASN A 531 11.39 -5.34 45.57
N ASP A 532 11.16 -6.52 46.13
CA ASP A 532 12.13 -7.35 46.83
C ASP A 532 12.90 -8.31 45.90
N THR A 533 12.54 -8.39 44.62
CA THR A 533 13.26 -9.21 43.63
C THR A 533 14.71 -8.77 43.55
N ARG A 534 15.63 -9.72 43.72
CA ARG A 534 17.06 -9.47 43.85
C ARG A 534 17.79 -9.80 42.55
N PHE A 535 18.68 -8.91 42.15
CA PHE A 535 19.53 -9.05 40.97
C PHE A 535 21.00 -9.03 41.38
N TRP A 536 21.85 -9.77 40.66
CA TRP A 536 23.30 -9.71 40.85
C TRP A 536 24.05 -10.04 39.57
N VAL A 537 25.32 -9.59 39.51
CA VAL A 537 26.23 -9.86 38.40
C VAL A 537 26.56 -11.35 38.35
N ASN A 538 26.37 -11.96 37.16
CA ASN A 538 26.76 -13.33 36.93
C ASN A 538 28.29 -13.48 36.85
N GLN A 539 28.89 -13.89 37.96
CA GLN A 539 30.34 -14.09 38.05
C GLN A 539 30.85 -15.24 37.18
N GLU A 540 29.96 -16.12 36.70
CA GLU A 540 30.26 -17.23 35.79
C GLU A 540 29.84 -16.94 34.33
N PHE A 541 29.46 -15.70 34.04
CA PHE A 541 29.13 -15.30 32.68
C PHE A 541 30.33 -15.55 31.75
N ALA A 542 30.05 -16.16 30.61
CA ALA A 542 31.03 -16.40 29.56
C ALA A 542 30.33 -16.48 28.21
N ILE A 543 31.02 -16.01 27.17
CA ILE A 543 30.56 -16.22 25.80
C ILE A 543 30.82 -17.69 25.46
N VAL A 544 29.79 -18.41 25.02
CA VAL A 544 29.91 -19.80 24.57
C VAL A 544 29.92 -19.82 23.05
N LYS A 545 31.06 -20.19 22.44
CA LYS A 545 31.19 -20.43 20.99
C LYS A 545 31.53 -21.90 20.76
N ASN A 546 30.75 -22.59 19.92
CA ASN A 546 30.95 -24.02 19.60
C ASN A 546 31.11 -24.91 20.85
N GLY A 547 30.31 -24.65 21.89
CA GLY A 547 30.37 -25.38 23.16
C GLY A 547 31.53 -25.02 24.09
N LYS A 548 32.49 -24.17 23.66
CA LYS A 548 33.64 -23.75 24.48
C LYS A 548 33.42 -22.38 25.10
N MET A 549 33.70 -22.26 26.40
CA MET A 549 33.68 -21.00 27.14
C MET A 549 34.87 -20.12 26.71
N GLN A 550 34.57 -18.89 26.33
CA GLN A 550 35.57 -17.89 25.98
C GLN A 550 35.87 -17.01 27.19
N LYS A 551 37.15 -16.67 27.39
CA LYS A 551 37.58 -15.71 28.43
C LYS A 551 37.55 -14.25 27.97
N ARG A 552 37.37 -14.03 26.65
CA ARG A 552 37.25 -12.71 26.03
C ARG A 552 36.27 -12.75 24.87
N GLY A 553 35.72 -11.59 24.53
CA GLY A 553 34.96 -11.40 23.29
C GLY A 553 33.98 -10.24 23.41
N LYS A 554 33.34 -9.92 22.29
CA LYS A 554 32.39 -8.82 22.17
C LYS A 554 30.96 -9.31 21.97
N ILE A 555 29.99 -8.69 22.65
CA ILE A 555 28.55 -8.96 22.51
C ILE A 555 27.81 -7.65 22.31
N ASN A 556 26.82 -7.65 21.41
CA ASN A 556 25.89 -6.55 21.26
C ASN A 556 24.53 -6.92 21.89
N LEU A 557 24.16 -6.25 22.98
CA LEU A 557 22.86 -6.41 23.63
C LEU A 557 21.80 -5.44 23.10
N ILE A 558 22.22 -4.35 22.44
CA ILE A 558 21.33 -3.33 21.87
C ILE A 558 20.43 -3.96 20.80
N GLY A 559 21.00 -4.75 19.87
CA GLY A 559 20.29 -5.59 18.91
C GLY A 559 18.95 -5.04 18.40
N ARG A 560 17.85 -5.73 18.73
CA ARG A 560 16.45 -5.36 18.41
C ARG A 560 15.75 -4.54 19.52
N LEU A 561 16.42 -4.16 20.60
CA LEU A 561 15.81 -3.40 21.70
C LEU A 561 15.29 -2.08 21.18
N GLN A 562 13.98 -1.86 21.18
CA GLN A 562 13.39 -0.58 20.75
C GLN A 562 14.00 0.55 21.59
N LEU A 563 14.59 1.53 20.90
CA LEU A 563 15.13 2.72 21.56
C LEU A 563 13.99 3.65 22.02
N SER A 564 12.80 3.52 21.42
CA SER A 564 11.60 4.20 21.89
C SER A 564 11.13 3.61 23.21
N THR A 565 10.61 4.48 24.08
CA THR A 565 9.92 4.09 25.30
C THR A 565 8.55 3.51 24.95
N GLU A 566 7.97 2.71 25.85
CA GLU A 566 6.62 2.15 25.63
C GLU A 566 5.59 3.28 25.47
N ARG A 567 5.70 4.31 26.31
CA ARG A 567 4.92 5.55 26.24
C ARG A 567 5.05 6.27 24.90
N SER A 568 6.28 6.41 24.37
CA SER A 568 6.52 7.06 23.07
C SER A 568 5.81 6.33 21.92
N ARG A 569 5.70 5.01 21.98
CA ARG A 569 4.98 4.23 20.94
C ARG A 569 3.49 4.56 20.92
N GLU A 570 2.87 4.71 22.09
CA GLU A 570 1.46 5.08 22.23
C GLU A 570 1.21 6.52 21.81
N GLU A 571 2.06 7.44 22.27
CA GLU A 571 2.03 8.86 21.88
C GLU A 571 2.18 9.02 20.37
N ASP A 572 3.08 8.26 19.75
CA ASP A 572 3.26 8.28 18.31
C ASP A 572 2.00 7.78 17.55
N ASN A 573 1.29 6.76 18.05
CA ASN A 573 0.02 6.31 17.48
C ASN A 573 -1.04 7.44 17.55
N GLN A 574 -1.13 8.10 18.70
CA GLN A 574 -2.06 9.23 18.90
C GLN A 574 -1.66 10.43 18.01
N SER A 575 -0.37 10.65 17.80
CA SER A 575 0.15 11.73 16.97
C SER A 575 -0.27 11.61 15.51
N ILE A 576 -0.41 10.39 14.98
CA ILE A 576 -0.95 10.17 13.63
C ILE A 576 -2.38 10.70 13.57
N VAL A 577 -3.24 10.28 14.50
CA VAL A 577 -4.65 10.68 14.54
C VAL A 577 -4.78 12.20 14.67
N GLN A 578 -4.00 12.80 15.58
CA GLN A 578 -3.98 14.25 15.77
C GLN A 578 -3.50 14.99 14.51
N LEU A 579 -2.48 14.48 13.83
CA LEU A 579 -1.99 15.08 12.59
C LEU A 579 -3.02 14.97 11.47
N ARG A 580 -3.73 13.84 11.35
CA ARG A 580 -4.82 13.67 10.38
C ARG A 580 -5.93 14.70 10.62
N ILE A 581 -6.31 14.92 11.87
CA ILE A 581 -7.29 15.95 12.26
C ILE A 581 -6.82 17.33 11.76
N LEU A 582 -5.60 17.73 12.11
CA LEU A 582 -5.05 19.03 11.71
C LEU A 582 -4.97 19.18 10.18
N ARG A 583 -4.59 18.11 9.46
CA ARG A 583 -4.52 18.11 8.00
C ARG A 583 -5.90 18.21 7.34
N VAL A 584 -6.92 17.55 7.91
CA VAL A 584 -8.31 17.71 7.45
C VAL A 584 -8.78 19.15 7.65
N GLN A 585 -8.56 19.71 8.83
CA GLN A 585 -8.93 21.11 9.13
C GLN A 585 -8.24 22.09 8.18
N GLU A 586 -6.91 21.96 8.02
CA GLU A 586 -6.11 22.78 7.11
C GLU A 586 -6.62 22.68 5.67
N ALA A 587 -6.87 21.47 5.17
CA ALA A 587 -7.32 21.24 3.81
C ALA A 587 -8.72 21.82 3.56
N ILE A 588 -9.66 21.65 4.50
CA ILE A 588 -11.00 22.24 4.40
C ILE A 588 -10.91 23.77 4.33
N ILE A 589 -10.13 24.39 5.22
CA ILE A 589 -9.93 25.85 5.22
C ILE A 589 -9.31 26.31 3.90
N LYS A 590 -8.31 25.59 3.37
CA LYS A 590 -7.65 25.94 2.10
C LYS A 590 -8.64 25.91 0.92
N ILE A 591 -9.48 24.87 0.84
CA ILE A 591 -10.54 24.75 -0.18
C ILE A 591 -11.53 25.91 -0.06
N LEU A 592 -12.04 26.17 1.15
CA LEU A 592 -13.06 27.18 1.40
C LEU A 592 -12.54 28.61 1.21
N LYS A 593 -11.27 28.88 1.53
CA LYS A 593 -10.62 30.17 1.21
C LYS A 593 -10.61 30.45 -0.29
N MET A 594 -10.42 29.41 -1.11
CA MET A 594 -10.37 29.50 -2.57
C MET A 594 -11.77 29.58 -3.20
N ARG A 595 -12.69 28.69 -2.80
CA ARG A 595 -14.03 28.57 -3.40
C ARG A 595 -15.07 29.52 -2.83
N LYS A 596 -14.87 30.00 -1.59
CA LYS A 596 -15.80 30.80 -0.76
C LYS A 596 -17.12 30.10 -0.40
N LYS A 597 -17.73 29.36 -1.32
CA LYS A 597 -18.95 28.57 -1.15
C LYS A 597 -18.78 27.21 -1.83
N ILE A 598 -19.14 26.11 -1.16
CA ILE A 598 -18.99 24.74 -1.69
C ILE A 598 -20.03 23.79 -1.11
N THR A 599 -20.49 22.81 -1.90
CA THR A 599 -21.37 21.75 -1.40
C THR A 599 -20.59 20.67 -0.65
N ASN A 600 -21.26 19.92 0.22
CA ASN A 600 -20.65 18.84 1.00
C ASN A 600 -20.03 17.75 0.10
N ALA A 601 -20.70 17.39 -1.00
CA ALA A 601 -20.18 16.42 -1.96
C ALA A 601 -18.89 16.91 -2.63
N GLN A 602 -18.88 18.15 -3.14
CA GLN A 602 -17.69 18.75 -3.75
C GLN A 602 -16.54 18.89 -2.76
N LEU A 603 -16.83 19.31 -1.52
CA LEU A 603 -15.83 19.42 -0.46
C LEU A 603 -15.20 18.06 -0.16
N GLN A 604 -15.99 16.99 -0.05
CA GLN A 604 -15.45 15.65 0.19
C GLN A 604 -14.55 15.20 -0.96
N THR A 605 -14.94 15.41 -2.22
CA THR A 605 -14.12 15.06 -3.38
C THR A 605 -12.79 15.82 -3.40
N GLU A 606 -12.81 17.15 -3.28
CA GLU A 606 -11.59 17.96 -3.28
C GLU A 606 -10.70 17.64 -2.06
N LEU A 607 -11.30 17.36 -0.89
CA LEU A 607 -10.57 17.00 0.32
C LEU A 607 -9.83 15.67 0.17
N VAL A 608 -10.49 14.65 -0.40
CA VAL A 608 -9.86 13.35 -0.68
C VAL A 608 -8.72 13.53 -1.67
N ASP A 609 -8.88 14.35 -2.71
CA ASP A 609 -7.82 14.59 -3.69
C ASP A 609 -6.58 15.27 -3.10
N ILE A 610 -6.75 16.18 -2.13
CA ILE A 610 -5.63 16.81 -1.41
C ILE A 610 -4.93 15.81 -0.48
N LEU A 611 -5.68 14.93 0.20
CA LEU A 611 -5.15 14.09 1.28
C LEU A 611 -4.75 12.67 0.84
N LYS A 612 -5.18 12.17 -0.32
CA LYS A 612 -4.99 10.78 -0.78
C LYS A 612 -3.55 10.25 -0.79
N ASN A 613 -2.56 11.14 -0.89
CA ASN A 613 -1.14 10.76 -0.84
C ASN A 613 -0.61 10.61 0.59
N MET A 614 -1.39 10.96 1.61
CA MET A 614 -1.04 10.84 3.02
C MET A 614 -1.93 9.81 3.72
N PHE A 615 -3.25 9.98 3.64
CA PHE A 615 -4.26 9.06 4.19
C PHE A 615 -5.62 9.33 3.56
N LEU A 616 -6.56 8.38 3.70
CA LEU A 616 -7.95 8.58 3.30
C LEU A 616 -8.80 8.98 4.51
N PRO A 617 -9.29 10.24 4.61
CA PRO A 617 -10.10 10.66 5.75
C PRO A 617 -11.45 9.92 5.78
N SER A 618 -11.83 9.43 6.96
CA SER A 618 -13.14 8.78 7.13
C SER A 618 -14.28 9.81 7.09
N LYS A 619 -15.46 9.41 6.60
CA LYS A 619 -16.65 10.29 6.57
C LYS A 619 -16.97 10.87 7.97
N LYS A 620 -16.77 10.07 9.02
CA LYS A 620 -16.93 10.49 10.42
C LYS A 620 -15.95 11.61 10.78
N MET A 621 -14.66 11.44 10.49
CA MET A 621 -13.63 12.46 10.75
C MET A 621 -13.94 13.75 10.01
N ILE A 622 -14.32 13.68 8.72
CA ILE A 622 -14.67 14.87 7.93
C ILE A 622 -15.83 15.62 8.59
N LYS A 623 -16.90 14.91 8.98
CA LYS A 623 -18.06 15.51 9.65
C LYS A 623 -17.66 16.19 10.96
N GLU A 624 -16.92 15.50 11.82
CA GLU A 624 -16.44 16.04 13.10
C GLU A 624 -15.59 17.31 12.91
N GLN A 625 -14.72 17.34 11.89
CA GLN A 625 -13.90 18.51 11.62
C GLN A 625 -14.70 19.66 11.01
N ILE A 626 -15.73 19.39 10.21
CA ILE A 626 -16.65 20.43 9.72
C ILE A 626 -17.39 21.08 10.90
N GLU A 627 -17.95 20.29 11.83
CA GLU A 627 -18.62 20.85 13.01
C GLU A 627 -17.66 21.69 13.85
N TRP A 628 -16.44 21.18 14.10
CA TRP A 628 -15.42 21.92 14.82
C TRP A 628 -15.10 23.27 14.15
N LEU A 629 -14.97 23.30 12.82
CA LEU A 629 -14.71 24.54 12.08
C LEU A 629 -15.89 25.52 12.12
N ILE A 630 -17.13 25.02 12.21
CA ILE A 630 -18.33 25.85 12.39
C ILE A 630 -18.35 26.48 13.79
N GLU A 631 -18.13 25.66 14.82
CA GLU A 631 -18.08 26.12 16.22
C GLU A 631 -17.01 27.19 16.44
N HIS A 632 -15.86 27.06 15.78
CA HIS A 632 -14.74 28.00 15.86
C HIS A 632 -14.84 29.16 14.87
N LYS A 633 -15.99 29.31 14.19
CA LYS A 633 -16.31 30.41 13.29
C LYS A 633 -15.38 30.55 12.08
N TYR A 634 -14.76 29.47 11.61
CA TYR A 634 -14.00 29.48 10.35
C TYR A 634 -14.92 29.32 9.13
N ILE A 635 -16.05 28.63 9.28
CA ILE A 635 -17.00 28.32 8.22
C ILE A 635 -18.42 28.37 8.78
N ARG A 636 -19.42 28.59 7.93
CA ARG A 636 -20.84 28.46 8.31
C ARG A 636 -21.61 27.65 7.28
N ARG A 637 -22.75 27.11 7.69
CA ARG A 637 -23.74 26.56 6.76
C ARG A 637 -24.45 27.71 6.03
N HIS A 638 -24.82 27.48 4.78
CA HIS A 638 -25.64 28.41 4.02
C HIS A 638 -27.05 28.47 4.63
N ASP A 639 -27.68 29.63 4.59
CA ASP A 639 -28.96 29.88 5.26
C ASP A 639 -30.09 29.03 4.64
N ASP A 640 -30.06 28.85 3.32
CA ASP A 640 -31.06 28.05 2.58
C ASP A 640 -30.70 26.56 2.40
N ASP A 641 -29.42 26.17 2.55
CA ASP A 641 -28.99 24.79 2.30
C ASP A 641 -27.91 24.35 3.29
N ILE A 642 -28.28 23.39 4.14
CA ILE A 642 -27.43 22.84 5.18
C ILE A 642 -26.22 22.05 4.63
N ASN A 643 -26.32 21.57 3.38
CA ASN A 643 -25.25 20.85 2.69
C ASN A 643 -24.27 21.78 1.98
N THR A 644 -24.48 23.09 2.05
CA THR A 644 -23.59 24.08 1.47
C THR A 644 -22.87 24.85 2.56
N PHE A 645 -21.55 24.94 2.44
CA PHE A 645 -20.68 25.64 3.38
C PHE A 645 -20.15 26.94 2.77
N VAL A 646 -20.04 27.96 3.61
CA VAL A 646 -19.53 29.30 3.28
C VAL A 646 -18.36 29.62 4.20
N TYR A 647 -17.26 30.11 3.63
CA TYR A 647 -16.08 30.54 4.37
C TYR A 647 -16.37 31.80 5.20
N MET A 648 -15.89 31.83 6.45
CA MET A 648 -15.94 33.01 7.32
C MET A 648 -14.51 33.54 7.52
N ALA A 649 -14.32 34.84 7.31
CA ALA A 649 -13.02 35.50 7.23
C ALA A 649 -12.34 35.63 8.60
#